data_AF-D8RVS0-F1
#
_entry.id   AF-D8RVS0-F1
#
_cell.length_a   1.000
_cell.length_b   1.000
_cell.length_c   1.000
_cell.angle_alpha   90.00
_cell.angle_beta   90.00
_cell.angle_gamma   90.00
#
_symmetry.space_group_name_H-M   'P 1'
#
loop_
_entity.id
_entity.type
_entity.pdbx_description
1 polymer ?
#
loop_
_entity_poly.entity_id
_entity_poly.type
_entity_poly.pdbx_seq_one_letter_code
_entity_poly.pdbx_strand_id
1 'polypeptide(L)'
;MMQRKPSPFSKRRRLVMALMPPPPSPSALSLVKELYNLAQEVGFYERPRMIQQRNQSNIVRRIKLLGPLFEEIKDCHPTLPPSAVLAFRELHLTIQRAKLLLDECREGSRLWLLMQTRRVSEQFYELTQEIASELSGLPLDLLEISVEVKEQVELLRLQSKRSTPIYEASDEKMRAEVLGMLSEVESKETPDEVRVRSFFESLQIDTCSELQRELYLLEEEMESLSTGGDMAALISIKNLISFGRYCKCVLFGVCIEETLEVEATTVEASNDAAVQATGSDVPDEFKCPISLELMQDPVIISSGQTYDRVSIQRWIDSGHSTCPKSGQKLAHVNVIPNHALRSLIRQWCEDHKVPYNSHASGNKPTLSVDNLVSTRAALEATKLTAAFLVGKLASGPPEVQKQVAYELRLLAKCGTDNRVCIAEAGAIPFLVPLLSSRDAKTQENAITAILNLSICDANKKLIVSAGAVDPILAVLKSGSTVESRENAAATLFSLSVVDEYKVLIGSKSETFTSLIALLREGSSARGKRDAATALFNLAVYHGNKGRIIAAGAVPLLVELLTEDADITDDALAVLALLASSSEGLLALSGTGAIPLLVGLLRMGSSKGKENSTAVLLALCRSGSDTIVNQLLKISATVPALYNLITVGTPRAKRKASSLLRILHRSERSFSTALSGVTTVQLRH
;
A
#
# COMPACT_ATOMS: atom_id res chain seq x y z
N MET A 1 24.02 12.32 27.41
CA MET A 1 24.44 12.59 26.02
C MET A 1 23.86 11.50 25.13
N MET A 2 22.66 11.73 24.60
CA MET A 2 21.92 10.75 23.80
C MET A 2 22.29 10.90 22.32
N GLN A 3 22.79 9.82 21.73
CA GLN A 3 23.05 9.70 20.29
C GLN A 3 21.71 9.73 19.53
N ARG A 4 21.62 10.61 18.54
CA ARG A 4 20.46 10.76 17.65
C ARG A 4 20.32 9.52 16.76
N LYS A 5 19.10 8.97 16.69
CA LYS A 5 18.68 7.91 15.75
C LYS A 5 18.85 8.38 14.29
N PRO A 6 19.24 7.50 13.35
CA PRO A 6 19.31 7.85 11.92
C PRO A 6 17.89 7.94 11.32
N SER A 7 17.66 9.01 10.56
CA SER A 7 16.39 9.36 9.90
C SER A 7 16.26 8.69 8.52
N PRO A 8 15.04 8.50 7.97
CA PRO A 8 14.83 7.87 6.66
C PRO A 8 15.22 8.84 5.53
N PHE A 9 16.42 8.68 5.00
CA PHE A 9 17.02 9.51 3.96
C PHE A 9 17.29 8.67 2.69
N SER A 10 16.42 8.77 1.68
CA SER A 10 16.74 8.25 0.33
C SER A 10 15.90 8.95 -0.77
N LYS A 11 14.61 9.19 -0.53
CA LYS A 11 13.70 9.83 -1.52
C LYS A 11 13.83 11.35 -1.64
N ARG A 12 14.25 12.06 -0.58
CA ARG A 12 14.32 13.53 -0.55
C ARG A 12 15.35 14.12 -1.52
N ARG A 13 16.39 13.38 -1.92
CA ARG A 13 17.50 13.95 -2.71
C ARG A 13 17.31 13.87 -4.22
N ARG A 14 16.73 12.77 -4.73
CA ARG A 14 16.51 12.57 -6.19
C ARG A 14 15.42 13.50 -6.76
N LEU A 15 14.40 13.86 -5.98
CA LEU A 15 13.30 14.74 -6.41
C LEU A 15 13.54 16.23 -6.16
N VAL A 16 14.44 16.60 -5.24
CA VAL A 16 14.73 18.01 -4.94
C VAL A 16 15.53 18.67 -6.05
N MET A 17 16.41 17.98 -6.77
CA MET A 17 17.20 18.63 -7.84
C MET A 17 16.43 18.92 -9.14
N ALA A 18 15.36 18.17 -9.45
CA ALA A 18 14.58 18.40 -10.68
C ALA A 18 13.52 19.52 -10.53
N LEU A 19 13.23 19.96 -9.30
CA LEU A 19 12.13 20.89 -9.00
C LEU A 19 12.51 22.04 -8.06
N MET A 20 13.79 22.18 -7.66
CA MET A 20 14.19 23.43 -7.01
C MET A 20 14.30 24.52 -8.07
N PRO A 21 13.47 25.58 -8.04
CA PRO A 21 13.81 26.79 -8.76
C PRO A 21 15.19 27.23 -8.26
N PRO A 22 16.06 27.78 -9.14
CA PRO A 22 17.32 28.33 -8.69
C PRO A 22 17.02 29.29 -7.53
N PRO A 23 17.76 29.21 -6.40
CA PRO A 23 17.58 30.16 -5.32
C PRO A 23 17.63 31.58 -5.89
N PRO A 24 16.83 32.54 -5.36
CA PRO A 24 16.83 33.91 -5.83
C PRO A 24 18.27 34.38 -5.88
N SER A 25 18.72 34.76 -7.09
CA SER A 25 20.15 34.86 -7.46
C SER A 25 21.01 35.23 -6.26
N PRO A 26 21.67 34.26 -5.60
CA PRO A 26 22.54 34.57 -4.48
C PRO A 26 23.55 35.59 -4.97
N SER A 27 23.88 36.57 -4.14
CA SER A 27 25.03 37.42 -4.44
C SER A 27 26.21 36.51 -4.79
N ALA A 28 27.05 36.92 -5.73
CA ALA A 28 28.16 36.07 -6.20
C ALA A 28 29.01 35.53 -5.03
N LEU A 29 29.08 36.30 -3.93
CA LEU A 29 29.72 35.92 -2.69
C LEU A 29 28.96 34.88 -1.85
N SER A 30 27.62 34.89 -1.85
CA SER A 30 26.81 33.85 -1.20
C SER A 30 27.01 32.49 -1.89
N LEU A 31 27.09 32.48 -3.22
CA LEU A 31 27.38 31.26 -3.99
C LEU A 31 28.76 30.67 -3.64
N VAL A 32 29.79 31.50 -3.49
CA VAL A 32 31.13 31.04 -3.08
C VAL A 32 31.13 30.50 -1.65
N LYS A 33 30.37 31.11 -0.73
CA LYS A 33 30.18 30.59 0.64
C LYS A 33 29.51 29.22 0.64
N GLU A 34 28.47 29.04 -0.16
CA GLU A 34 27.78 27.75 -0.34
C GLU A 34 28.73 26.69 -0.91
N LEU A 35 29.53 27.04 -1.93
CA LEU A 35 30.55 26.16 -2.51
C LEU A 35 31.63 25.76 -1.49
N TYR A 36 32.14 26.70 -0.70
CA TYR A 36 33.10 26.41 0.36
C TYR A 36 32.50 25.43 1.37
N ASN A 37 31.30 25.70 1.88
CA ASN A 37 30.63 24.83 2.85
C ASN A 37 30.41 23.42 2.27
N LEU A 38 29.94 23.34 1.02
CA LEU A 38 29.68 22.07 0.35
C LEU A 38 30.99 21.28 0.11
N ALA A 39 32.07 21.95 -0.28
CA ALA A 39 33.38 21.33 -0.44
C ALA A 39 33.95 20.81 0.88
N GLN A 40 33.74 21.54 1.99
CA GLN A 40 34.10 21.06 3.33
C GLN A 40 33.27 19.85 3.72
N GLU A 41 31.94 19.89 3.56
CA GLU A 41 31.05 18.76 3.85
C GLU A 41 31.47 17.49 3.10
N VAL A 42 31.79 17.61 1.81
CA VAL A 42 32.32 16.48 1.01
C VAL A 42 33.73 16.09 1.48
N GLY A 43 34.59 17.05 1.84
CA GLY A 43 35.94 16.81 2.33
C GLY A 43 36.01 16.08 3.69
N PHE A 44 34.94 16.12 4.48
CA PHE A 44 34.77 15.39 5.73
C PHE A 44 34.13 14.00 5.57
N TYR A 45 33.83 13.57 4.35
CA TYR A 45 33.38 12.19 4.14
C TYR A 45 34.38 11.20 4.74
N GLU A 46 33.89 10.35 5.64
CA GLU A 46 34.65 9.23 6.21
C GLU A 46 35.15 8.30 5.10
N ARG A 47 36.11 7.42 5.45
CA ARG A 47 36.69 6.48 4.48
C ARG A 47 35.58 5.74 3.71
N PRO A 48 35.63 5.74 2.36
CA PRO A 48 34.57 5.13 1.56
C PRO A 48 34.41 3.65 1.85
N ARG A 49 33.16 3.18 1.81
CA ARG A 49 32.81 1.74 1.93
C ARG A 49 33.48 0.93 0.82
N MET A 50 33.56 -0.39 1.00
CA MET A 50 34.35 -1.31 0.14
C MET A 50 34.04 -1.20 -1.37
N ILE A 51 32.78 -1.00 -1.76
CA ILE A 51 32.37 -0.91 -3.18
C ILE A 51 32.64 0.50 -3.71
N GLN A 52 33.18 0.62 -4.92
CA GLN A 52 33.50 1.91 -5.57
C GLN A 52 34.50 2.77 -4.76
N GLN A 53 35.36 2.14 -3.96
CA GLN A 53 36.26 2.81 -3.03
C GLN A 53 37.17 3.85 -3.70
N ARG A 54 37.78 3.52 -4.85
CA ARG A 54 38.67 4.41 -5.58
C ARG A 54 37.92 5.57 -6.21
N ASN A 55 36.74 5.32 -6.78
CA ASN A 55 35.92 6.37 -7.37
C ASN A 55 35.47 7.39 -6.32
N GLN A 56 34.97 6.92 -5.18
CA GLN A 56 34.59 7.77 -4.05
C GLN A 56 35.79 8.56 -3.50
N SER A 57 36.93 7.90 -3.27
CA SER A 57 38.14 8.56 -2.76
C SER A 57 38.64 9.66 -3.71
N ASN A 58 38.61 9.39 -5.01
CA ASN A 58 39.09 10.31 -6.02
C ASN A 58 38.18 11.54 -6.14
N ILE A 59 36.86 11.38 -6.15
CA ILE A 59 35.95 12.53 -6.26
C ILE A 59 36.00 13.39 -4.99
N VAL A 60 36.06 12.78 -3.79
CA VAL A 60 36.21 13.49 -2.51
C VAL A 60 37.52 14.28 -2.50
N ARG A 61 38.62 13.65 -2.93
CA ARG A 61 39.93 14.33 -3.02
C ARG A 61 39.89 15.52 -3.98
N ARG A 62 39.27 15.37 -5.16
CA ARG A 62 39.16 16.45 -6.16
C ARG A 62 38.36 17.62 -5.61
N ILE A 63 37.21 17.36 -4.98
CA ILE A 63 36.37 18.40 -4.39
C ILE A 63 37.09 19.09 -3.22
N LYS A 64 37.80 18.33 -2.38
CA LYS A 64 38.62 18.89 -1.30
C LYS A 64 39.72 19.81 -1.80
N LEU A 65 40.33 19.52 -2.96
CA LEU A 65 41.32 20.38 -3.60
C LEU A 65 40.73 21.69 -4.15
N LEU A 66 39.41 21.83 -4.26
CA LEU A 66 38.75 23.11 -4.56
C LEU A 66 38.52 23.99 -3.32
N GLY A 67 38.65 23.42 -2.12
CA GLY A 67 38.44 24.14 -0.86
C GLY A 67 39.23 25.46 -0.75
N PRO A 68 40.56 25.45 -0.98
CA PRO A 68 41.37 26.67 -0.91
C PRO A 68 40.94 27.78 -1.88
N LEU A 69 40.49 27.42 -3.08
CA LEU A 69 39.95 28.38 -4.05
C LEU A 69 38.73 29.12 -3.50
N PHE A 70 37.78 28.38 -2.93
CA PHE A 70 36.57 28.99 -2.38
C PHE A 70 36.85 29.75 -1.10
N GLU A 71 37.81 29.30 -0.28
CA GLU A 71 38.24 29.99 0.93
C GLU A 71 38.84 31.36 0.63
N GLU A 72 39.80 31.42 -0.30
CA GLU A 72 40.48 32.67 -0.64
C GLU A 72 39.53 33.70 -1.26
N ILE A 73 38.65 33.27 -2.17
CA ILE A 73 37.63 34.17 -2.75
C ILE A 73 36.60 34.63 -1.70
N LYS A 74 36.24 33.73 -0.76
CA LYS A 74 35.34 34.06 0.34
C LYS A 74 35.94 35.12 1.25
N ASP A 75 37.24 35.09 1.51
CA ASP A 75 37.91 36.00 2.45
C ASP A 75 38.32 37.34 1.81
N CYS A 76 38.74 37.33 0.54
CA CYS A 76 39.17 38.54 -0.18
C CYS A 76 38.00 39.38 -0.73
N HIS A 77 36.80 38.80 -0.86
CA HIS A 77 35.61 39.46 -1.42
C HIS A 77 35.82 40.17 -2.79
N PRO A 78 36.48 39.55 -3.78
CA PRO A 78 36.76 40.21 -5.05
C PRO A 78 35.49 40.41 -5.91
N THR A 79 35.54 41.34 -6.85
CA THR A 79 34.49 41.50 -7.87
C THR A 79 34.57 40.36 -8.89
N LEU A 80 33.61 39.44 -8.82
CA LEU A 80 33.62 38.25 -9.67
C LEU A 80 33.12 38.55 -11.10
N PRO A 81 33.87 38.20 -12.16
CA PRO A 81 33.40 38.36 -13.53
C PRO A 81 32.21 37.44 -13.82
N PRO A 82 31.29 37.81 -14.74
CA PRO A 82 30.11 36.99 -15.06
C PRO A 82 30.43 35.55 -15.45
N SER A 83 31.54 35.31 -16.14
CA SER A 83 32.02 33.96 -16.50
C SER A 83 32.42 33.13 -15.29
N ALA A 84 33.05 33.73 -14.27
CA ALA A 84 33.35 33.05 -13.02
C ALA A 84 32.08 32.70 -12.24
N VAL A 85 31.10 33.60 -12.20
CA VAL A 85 29.81 33.33 -11.54
C VAL A 85 29.08 32.15 -12.19
N LEU A 86 29.10 32.05 -13.53
CA LEU A 86 28.52 30.91 -14.24
C LEU A 86 29.28 29.61 -13.91
N ALA A 87 30.61 29.60 -14.01
CA ALA A 87 31.41 28.43 -13.67
C ALA A 87 31.21 27.96 -12.22
N PHE A 88 31.07 28.90 -11.27
CA PHE A 88 30.75 28.58 -9.88
C PHE A 88 29.34 28.00 -9.70
N ARG A 89 28.35 28.45 -10.49
CA ARG A 89 26.99 27.85 -10.44
C ARG A 89 27.02 26.41 -10.93
N GLU A 90 27.71 26.15 -12.03
CA GLU A 90 27.85 24.78 -12.55
C GLU A 90 28.64 23.89 -11.59
N LEU A 91 29.75 24.38 -11.03
CA LEU A 91 30.51 23.66 -9.99
C LEU A 91 29.63 23.34 -8.78
N HIS A 92 28.75 24.26 -8.38
CA HIS A 92 27.86 24.01 -7.25
C HIS A 92 26.90 22.86 -7.56
N LEU A 93 26.29 22.84 -8.74
CA LEU A 93 25.44 21.72 -9.19
C LEU A 93 26.22 20.40 -9.30
N THR A 94 27.44 20.43 -9.85
CA THR A 94 28.31 19.26 -9.99
C THR A 94 28.72 18.69 -8.63
N ILE A 95 29.17 19.54 -7.68
CA ILE A 95 29.53 19.10 -6.33
C ILE A 95 28.30 18.60 -5.57
N GLN A 96 27.13 19.21 -5.75
CA GLN A 96 25.88 18.71 -5.17
C GLN A 96 25.55 17.30 -5.69
N ARG A 97 25.60 17.08 -7.00
CA ARG A 97 25.40 15.74 -7.60
C ARG A 97 26.43 14.73 -7.12
N ALA A 98 27.70 15.12 -7.00
CA ALA A 98 28.75 14.26 -6.44
C ALA A 98 28.45 13.87 -4.99
N LYS A 99 28.01 14.82 -4.16
CA LYS A 99 27.57 14.54 -2.79
C LYS A 99 26.37 13.59 -2.76
N LEU A 100 25.39 13.76 -3.65
CA LEU A 100 24.26 12.83 -3.75
C LEU A 100 24.72 11.40 -4.04
N LEU A 101 25.59 11.23 -5.03
CA LEU A 101 26.10 9.92 -5.43
C LEU A 101 26.93 9.27 -4.30
N LEU A 102 27.72 10.06 -3.57
CA LEU A 102 28.44 9.59 -2.39
C LEU A 102 27.49 9.14 -1.27
N ASP A 103 26.42 9.89 -1.00
CA ASP A 103 25.41 9.53 0.00
C ASP A 103 24.65 8.26 -0.43
N GLU A 104 24.31 8.11 -1.72
CA GLU A 104 23.70 6.88 -2.25
C GLU A 104 24.61 5.65 -2.06
N CYS A 105 25.91 5.79 -2.31
CA CYS A 105 26.88 4.71 -2.06
C CYS A 105 27.03 4.36 -0.58
N ARG A 106 26.79 5.32 0.32
CA ARG A 106 26.93 5.15 1.78
C ARG A 106 25.67 4.63 2.45
N GLU A 107 24.50 5.10 2.03
CA GLU A 107 23.23 4.84 2.71
C GLU A 107 22.40 3.74 2.04
N GLY A 108 22.64 3.49 0.74
CA GLY A 108 21.93 2.48 -0.04
C GLY A 108 22.36 1.04 0.22
N SER A 109 21.63 0.11 -0.41
CA SER A 109 21.92 -1.33 -0.40
C SER A 109 23.26 -1.62 -1.08
N ARG A 110 24.12 -2.39 -0.39
CA ARG A 110 25.43 -2.81 -0.89
C ARG A 110 25.30 -3.83 -2.02
N LEU A 111 24.37 -4.78 -1.90
CA LEU A 111 24.07 -5.76 -2.95
C LEU A 111 23.53 -5.08 -4.22
N TRP A 112 22.68 -4.07 -4.07
CA TRP A 112 22.15 -3.31 -5.20
C TRP A 112 23.22 -2.44 -5.85
N LEU A 113 24.06 -1.78 -5.06
CA LEU A 113 25.20 -1.02 -5.55
C LEU A 113 26.15 -1.91 -6.37
N LEU A 114 26.39 -3.14 -5.92
CA LEU A 114 27.21 -4.13 -6.61
C LEU A 114 26.65 -4.47 -8.00
N MET A 115 25.33 -4.60 -8.13
CA MET A 115 24.68 -4.85 -9.43
C MET A 115 24.82 -3.67 -10.39
N GLN A 116 24.93 -2.46 -9.85
CA GLN A 116 25.03 -1.21 -10.60
C GLN A 116 26.48 -0.71 -10.76
N THR A 117 27.48 -1.51 -10.38
CA THR A 117 28.88 -1.05 -10.27
C THR A 117 29.39 -0.29 -11.50
N ARG A 118 29.11 -0.77 -12.72
CA ARG A 118 29.55 -0.08 -13.96
C ARG A 118 28.87 1.27 -14.17
N ARG A 119 27.56 1.33 -13.94
CA ARG A 119 26.76 2.56 -14.08
C ARG A 119 27.25 3.62 -13.09
N VAL A 120 27.52 3.22 -11.85
CA VAL A 120 28.02 4.14 -10.81
C VAL A 120 29.44 4.61 -11.12
N SER A 121 30.31 3.72 -11.61
CA SER A 121 31.64 4.10 -12.13
C SER A 121 31.56 5.16 -13.24
N GLU A 122 30.62 5.00 -14.18
CA GLU A 122 30.39 5.96 -15.26
C GLU A 122 29.90 7.31 -14.73
N GLN A 123 28.98 7.32 -13.75
CA GLN A 123 28.52 8.56 -13.11
C GLN A 123 29.64 9.32 -12.39
N PHE A 124 30.52 8.62 -11.66
CA PHE A 124 31.70 9.28 -11.05
C PHE A 124 32.67 9.83 -12.09
N TYR A 125 32.82 9.14 -13.22
CA TYR A 125 33.62 9.61 -14.33
C TYR A 125 33.02 10.85 -15.00
N GLU A 126 31.71 10.85 -15.27
CA GLU A 126 30.97 12.00 -15.80
C GLU A 126 31.15 13.23 -14.90
N LEU A 127 30.93 13.09 -13.59
CA LEU A 127 31.16 14.16 -12.61
C LEU A 127 32.62 14.67 -12.62
N THR A 128 33.59 13.78 -12.84
CA THR A 128 35.00 14.17 -12.96
C THR A 128 35.27 14.98 -14.23
N GLN A 129 34.62 14.63 -15.34
CA GLN A 129 34.74 15.35 -16.61
C GLN A 129 34.03 16.70 -16.56
N GLU A 130 32.86 16.76 -15.90
CA GLU A 130 32.16 18.01 -15.60
C GLU A 130 33.08 18.95 -14.81
N ILE A 131 33.64 18.52 -13.67
CA ILE A 131 34.59 19.35 -12.90
C ILE A 131 35.71 19.90 -13.80
N ALA A 132 36.28 19.09 -14.69
CA ALA A 132 37.30 19.55 -15.63
C ALA A 132 36.78 20.63 -16.62
N SER A 133 35.56 20.45 -17.12
CA SER A 133 34.86 21.38 -18.01
C SER A 133 34.59 22.71 -17.30
N GLU A 134 34.03 22.67 -16.10
CA GLU A 134 33.71 23.87 -15.34
C GLU A 134 34.99 24.66 -14.95
N LEU A 135 36.05 23.97 -14.54
CA LEU A 135 37.34 24.61 -14.26
C LEU A 135 38.00 25.19 -15.51
N SER A 136 37.71 24.66 -16.70
CA SER A 136 38.19 25.23 -17.96
C SER A 136 37.52 26.57 -18.30
N GLY A 137 36.32 26.82 -17.78
CA GLY A 137 35.59 28.07 -17.94
C GLY A 137 35.96 29.18 -16.95
N LEU A 138 36.78 28.89 -15.92
CA LEU A 138 37.18 29.87 -14.91
C LEU A 138 38.26 30.82 -15.43
N PRO A 139 38.04 32.15 -15.41
CA PRO A 139 39.06 33.12 -15.78
C PRO A 139 40.03 33.36 -14.61
N LEU A 140 40.95 32.42 -14.36
CA LEU A 140 41.88 32.47 -13.21
C LEU A 140 42.68 33.77 -13.11
N ASP A 141 43.04 34.38 -14.24
CA ASP A 141 43.78 35.65 -14.27
C ASP A 141 42.96 36.85 -13.77
N LEU A 142 41.63 36.78 -13.87
CA LEU A 142 40.70 37.81 -13.39
C LEU A 142 40.24 37.55 -11.94
N LEU A 143 40.63 36.42 -11.36
CA LEU A 143 40.39 36.13 -9.96
C LEU A 143 41.59 36.66 -9.16
N GLU A 144 41.33 37.55 -8.21
CA GLU A 144 42.32 38.09 -7.25
C GLU A 144 42.72 37.03 -6.21
N ILE A 145 43.25 35.90 -6.69
CA ILE A 145 43.72 34.75 -5.89
C ILE A 145 45.23 34.54 -6.06
N SER A 146 45.83 33.87 -5.08
CA SER A 146 47.24 33.51 -5.01
C SER A 146 47.69 32.63 -6.18
N VAL A 147 48.98 32.71 -6.52
CA VAL A 147 49.57 31.92 -7.62
C VAL A 147 49.49 30.43 -7.29
N GLU A 148 49.68 30.07 -6.04
CA GLU A 148 49.59 28.70 -5.53
C GLU A 148 48.20 28.10 -5.77
N VAL A 149 47.12 28.86 -5.50
CA VAL A 149 45.75 28.41 -5.77
C VAL A 149 45.47 28.33 -7.27
N LYS A 150 46.00 29.26 -8.08
CA LYS A 150 45.88 29.18 -9.55
C LYS A 150 46.53 27.90 -10.09
N GLU A 151 47.76 27.60 -9.68
CA GLU A 151 48.46 26.39 -10.07
C GLU A 151 47.74 25.12 -9.61
N GLN A 152 47.19 25.12 -8.40
CA GLN A 152 46.40 24.00 -7.88
C GLN A 152 45.14 23.73 -8.71
N VAL A 153 44.39 24.79 -9.07
CA VAL A 153 43.18 24.66 -9.90
C VAL A 153 43.52 24.18 -11.30
N GLU A 154 44.60 24.71 -11.90
CA GLU A 154 45.08 24.31 -13.22
C GLU A 154 45.55 22.84 -13.24
N LEU A 155 46.27 22.41 -12.20
CA LEU A 155 46.67 21.02 -12.04
C LEU A 155 45.46 20.09 -11.88
N LEU A 156 44.49 20.46 -11.06
CA LEU A 156 43.26 19.70 -10.86
C LEU A 156 42.46 19.58 -12.17
N ARG A 157 42.37 20.66 -12.94
CA ARG A 157 41.74 20.67 -14.27
C ARG A 157 42.40 19.66 -15.20
N LEU A 158 43.74 19.72 -15.32
CA LEU A 158 44.50 18.81 -16.19
C LEU A 158 44.38 17.35 -15.75
N GLN A 159 44.44 17.07 -14.45
CA GLN A 159 44.28 15.72 -13.91
C GLN A 159 42.87 15.16 -14.12
N SER A 160 41.85 16.00 -13.97
CA SER A 160 40.44 15.59 -14.15
C SER A 160 40.14 15.34 -15.62
N LYS A 161 40.62 16.20 -16.52
CA LYS A 161 40.48 16.03 -17.99
C LYS A 161 41.14 14.77 -18.53
N ARG A 162 42.29 14.36 -17.97
CA ARG A 162 43.03 13.15 -18.37
C ARG A 162 42.53 11.87 -17.69
N SER A 163 41.56 11.97 -16.78
CA SER A 163 41.04 10.80 -16.09
C SER A 163 40.34 9.86 -17.08
N THR A 164 40.26 8.58 -16.71
CA THR A 164 39.51 7.55 -17.43
C THR A 164 38.53 6.87 -16.47
N PRO A 165 37.44 6.24 -16.97
CA PRO A 165 36.52 5.51 -16.11
C PRO A 165 37.25 4.41 -15.32
N ILE A 166 37.01 4.35 -14.01
CA ILE A 166 37.62 3.35 -13.13
C ILE A 166 36.60 2.25 -12.86
N TYR A 167 36.92 1.04 -13.31
CA TYR A 167 36.17 -0.18 -13.02
C TYR A 167 37.00 -1.05 -12.07
N GLU A 168 36.53 -1.24 -10.83
CA GLU A 168 37.25 -1.99 -9.83
C GLU A 168 37.09 -3.51 -10.03
N ALA A 169 38.20 -4.21 -10.20
CA ALA A 169 38.19 -5.66 -10.43
C ALA A 169 37.66 -6.45 -9.22
N SER A 170 37.84 -5.93 -8.00
CA SER A 170 37.26 -6.48 -6.78
C SER A 170 35.73 -6.46 -6.82
N ASP A 171 35.14 -5.35 -7.26
CA ASP A 171 33.70 -5.17 -7.33
C ASP A 171 33.09 -6.08 -8.40
N GLU A 172 33.73 -6.19 -9.57
CA GLU A 172 33.27 -7.11 -10.62
C GLU A 172 33.41 -8.57 -10.19
N LYS A 173 34.44 -8.92 -9.40
CA LYS A 173 34.59 -10.28 -8.84
C LYS A 173 33.46 -10.59 -7.85
N MET A 174 33.19 -9.70 -6.90
CA MET A 174 32.09 -9.86 -5.94
C MET A 174 30.73 -9.94 -6.67
N ARG A 175 30.54 -9.12 -7.71
CA ARG A 175 29.34 -9.15 -8.54
C ARG A 175 29.17 -10.50 -9.25
N ALA A 176 30.24 -11.02 -9.84
CA ALA A 176 30.22 -12.33 -10.48
C ALA A 176 29.93 -13.46 -9.47
N GLU A 177 30.45 -13.34 -8.24
CA GLU A 177 30.25 -14.32 -7.18
C GLU A 177 28.79 -14.44 -6.73
N VAL A 178 28.10 -13.31 -6.49
CA VAL A 178 26.68 -13.34 -6.14
C VAL A 178 25.80 -13.82 -7.30
N LEU A 179 26.14 -13.46 -8.54
CA LEU A 179 25.44 -13.96 -9.72
C LEU A 179 25.65 -15.47 -9.90
N GLY A 180 26.86 -15.98 -9.60
CA GLY A 180 27.15 -17.41 -9.58
C GLY A 180 26.32 -18.16 -8.53
N MET A 181 26.23 -17.63 -7.31
CA MET A 181 25.38 -18.22 -6.26
C MET A 181 23.90 -18.20 -6.63
N LEU A 182 23.41 -17.12 -7.26
CA LEU A 182 22.05 -17.04 -7.77
C LEU A 182 21.77 -18.09 -8.86
N SER A 183 22.75 -18.36 -9.74
CA SER A 183 22.64 -19.37 -10.80
C SER A 183 22.64 -20.81 -10.25
N GLU A 184 23.40 -21.08 -9.18
CA GLU A 184 23.34 -22.35 -8.45
C GLU A 184 21.93 -22.57 -7.87
N VAL A 185 21.38 -21.57 -7.17
CA VAL A 185 20.02 -21.64 -6.63
C VAL A 185 18.98 -21.84 -7.72
N GLU A 186 19.11 -21.16 -8.86
CA GLU A 186 18.24 -21.36 -10.03
C GLU A 186 18.27 -22.81 -10.55
N SER A 187 19.45 -23.45 -10.46
CA SER A 187 19.70 -24.84 -10.83
C SER A 187 19.27 -25.84 -9.75
N LYS A 188 18.66 -25.37 -8.65
CA LYS A 188 18.24 -26.13 -7.46
C LYS A 188 19.40 -26.70 -6.64
N GLU A 189 20.57 -26.10 -6.78
CA GLU A 189 21.73 -26.39 -5.95
C GLU A 189 21.78 -25.43 -4.77
N THR A 190 22.28 -25.88 -3.63
CA THR A 190 22.47 -25.04 -2.44
C THR A 190 23.88 -24.46 -2.46
N PRO A 191 24.05 -23.13 -2.47
CA PRO A 191 25.37 -22.51 -2.36
C PRO A 191 26.06 -22.94 -1.06
N ASP A 192 27.37 -23.15 -1.16
CA ASP A 192 28.21 -23.51 -0.02
C ASP A 192 28.20 -22.43 1.08
N GLU A 193 27.95 -22.83 2.33
CA GLU A 193 27.80 -21.92 3.47
C GLU A 193 29.06 -21.09 3.72
N VAL A 194 30.25 -21.69 3.57
CA VAL A 194 31.53 -21.01 3.80
C VAL A 194 31.74 -19.92 2.74
N ARG A 195 31.43 -20.22 1.48
CA ARG A 195 31.44 -19.24 0.40
C ARG A 195 30.47 -18.09 0.66
N VAL A 196 29.21 -18.41 1.00
CA VAL A 196 28.19 -17.39 1.32
C VAL A 196 28.66 -16.50 2.47
N ARG A 197 29.20 -17.08 3.54
CA ARG A 197 29.75 -16.34 4.69
C ARG A 197 30.88 -15.40 4.25
N SER A 198 31.88 -15.91 3.53
CA SER A 198 33.02 -15.13 3.08
C SER A 198 32.64 -13.96 2.15
N PHE A 199 31.59 -14.15 1.34
CA PHE A 199 31.04 -13.11 0.48
C PHE A 199 30.40 -11.97 1.29
N PHE A 200 29.55 -12.29 2.27
CA PHE A 200 28.90 -11.28 3.11
C PHE A 200 29.90 -10.57 4.04
N GLU A 201 30.92 -11.28 4.55
CA GLU A 201 32.04 -10.68 5.29
C GLU A 201 32.82 -9.69 4.39
N SER A 202 33.04 -10.03 3.11
CA SER A 202 33.66 -9.12 2.14
C SER A 202 32.82 -7.86 1.88
N LEU A 203 31.49 -7.97 2.03
CA LEU A 203 30.56 -6.84 1.99
C LEU A 203 30.42 -6.12 3.34
N GLN A 204 31.13 -6.53 4.39
CA GLN A 204 31.04 -6.03 5.77
C GLN A 204 29.65 -6.22 6.39
N ILE A 205 28.98 -7.33 6.04
CA ILE A 205 27.69 -7.74 6.59
C ILE A 205 27.96 -8.99 7.42
N ASP A 206 28.31 -8.77 8.69
CA ASP A 206 28.83 -9.82 9.58
C ASP A 206 27.76 -10.32 10.56
N THR A 207 26.64 -9.58 10.66
CA THR A 207 25.59 -9.84 11.64
C THR A 207 24.19 -10.00 11.00
N CYS A 208 23.29 -10.68 11.72
CA CYS A 208 21.91 -10.84 11.29
C CYS A 208 21.20 -9.48 11.11
N SER A 209 21.42 -8.54 12.04
CA SER A 209 20.82 -7.20 11.98
C SER A 209 21.30 -6.38 10.78
N GLU A 210 22.57 -6.51 10.38
CA GLU A 210 23.11 -5.85 9.17
C GLU A 210 22.51 -6.44 7.89
N LEU A 211 22.39 -7.77 7.80
CA LEU A 211 21.75 -8.41 6.64
C LEU A 211 20.25 -8.09 6.58
N GLN A 212 19.57 -8.02 7.73
CA GLN A 212 18.17 -7.58 7.82
C GLN A 212 18.02 -6.12 7.36
N ARG A 213 18.94 -5.24 7.74
CA ARG A 213 18.97 -3.85 7.25
C ARG A 213 19.20 -3.80 5.74
N GLU A 214 20.10 -4.62 5.21
CA GLU A 214 20.36 -4.72 3.77
C GLU A 214 19.11 -5.17 3.00
N LEU A 215 18.36 -6.15 3.52
CA LEU A 215 17.08 -6.57 2.94
C LEU A 215 16.03 -5.45 2.93
N TYR A 216 15.93 -4.68 4.02
CA TYR A 216 15.03 -3.52 4.09
C TYR A 216 15.39 -2.47 3.02
N LEU A 217 16.68 -2.18 2.83
CA LEU A 217 17.13 -1.23 1.79
C LEU A 217 16.82 -1.73 0.38
N LEU A 218 16.94 -3.04 0.13
CA LEU A 218 16.55 -3.64 -1.15
C LEU A 218 15.03 -3.52 -1.40
N GLU A 219 14.21 -3.75 -0.37
CA GLU A 219 12.75 -3.60 -0.46
C GLU A 219 12.36 -2.14 -0.77
N GLU A 220 13.00 -1.17 -0.12
CA GLU A 220 12.81 0.26 -0.39
C GLU A 220 13.19 0.64 -1.84
N GLU A 221 14.30 0.11 -2.35
CA GLU A 221 14.72 0.30 -3.74
C GLU A 221 13.75 -0.37 -4.72
N MET A 222 13.21 -1.55 -4.39
CA MET A 222 12.20 -2.23 -5.22
C MET A 222 10.92 -1.39 -5.35
N GLU A 223 10.44 -0.80 -4.25
CA GLU A 223 9.29 0.11 -4.27
C GLU A 223 9.57 1.35 -5.12
N SER A 224 10.79 1.90 -5.04
CA SER A 224 11.21 3.03 -5.88
C SER A 224 11.18 2.66 -7.37
N LEU A 225 11.76 1.53 -7.77
CA LEU A 225 11.81 1.07 -9.16
C LEU A 225 10.44 0.73 -9.74
N SER A 226 9.49 0.32 -8.89
CA SER A 226 8.12 -0.03 -9.32
C SER A 226 7.41 1.15 -9.99
N THR A 227 7.85 2.38 -9.70
CA THR A 227 7.34 3.60 -10.34
C THR A 227 8.02 3.93 -11.68
N GLY A 228 9.23 3.40 -11.92
CA GLY A 228 10.07 3.73 -13.07
C GLY A 228 9.94 2.78 -14.26
N GLY A 229 9.33 1.61 -14.08
CA GLY A 229 9.03 0.68 -15.18
C GLY A 229 10.20 -0.17 -15.70
N ASP A 230 11.37 -0.14 -15.06
CA ASP A 230 12.51 -1.00 -15.41
C ASP A 230 12.31 -2.42 -14.86
N MET A 231 11.74 -3.28 -15.70
CA MET A 231 11.44 -4.67 -15.34
C MET A 231 12.70 -5.51 -15.06
N ALA A 232 13.81 -5.25 -15.74
CA ALA A 232 15.04 -6.02 -15.55
C ALA A 232 15.68 -5.70 -14.19
N ALA A 233 15.65 -4.42 -13.80
CA ALA A 233 16.09 -3.98 -12.48
C ALA A 233 15.19 -4.54 -11.37
N LEU A 234 13.86 -4.50 -11.54
CA LEU A 234 12.90 -5.08 -10.60
C LEU A 234 13.12 -6.58 -10.39
N ILE A 235 13.33 -7.32 -11.47
CA ILE A 235 13.66 -8.75 -11.42
C ILE A 235 14.95 -8.98 -10.63
N SER A 236 16.00 -8.18 -10.91
CA SER A 236 17.30 -8.31 -10.26
C SER A 236 17.21 -8.06 -8.75
N ILE A 237 16.50 -7.01 -8.32
CA ILE A 237 16.28 -6.75 -6.89
C ILE A 237 15.48 -7.86 -6.24
N LYS A 238 14.40 -8.35 -6.89
CA LYS A 238 13.59 -9.46 -6.35
C LYS A 238 14.42 -10.72 -6.13
N ASN A 239 15.36 -11.02 -7.04
CA ASN A 239 16.30 -12.13 -6.88
C ASN A 239 17.21 -11.92 -5.66
N LEU A 240 17.77 -10.72 -5.49
CA LEU A 240 18.62 -10.38 -4.36
C LEU A 240 17.88 -10.46 -3.02
N ILE A 241 16.63 -9.98 -2.94
CA ILE A 241 15.81 -10.07 -1.72
C ILE A 241 15.57 -11.54 -1.36
N SER A 242 15.15 -12.35 -2.33
CA SER A 242 14.84 -13.77 -2.10
C SER A 242 16.09 -14.55 -1.69
N PHE A 243 17.22 -14.28 -2.34
CA PHE A 243 18.51 -14.86 -2.00
C PHE A 243 19.04 -14.40 -0.65
N GLY A 244 18.94 -13.10 -0.34
CA GLY A 244 19.37 -12.56 0.95
C GLY A 244 18.55 -13.13 2.12
N ARG A 245 17.24 -13.36 1.92
CA ARG A 245 16.39 -14.06 2.91
C ARG A 245 16.83 -15.51 3.14
N TYR A 246 17.17 -16.23 2.08
CA TYR A 246 17.77 -17.56 2.16
C TYR A 246 19.10 -17.52 2.92
N CYS A 247 20.01 -16.63 2.55
CA CYS A 247 21.31 -16.48 3.20
C CYS A 247 21.19 -16.11 4.68
N LYS A 248 20.22 -15.27 5.05
CA LYS A 248 19.92 -14.96 6.46
C LYS A 248 19.64 -16.23 7.25
N CYS A 249 18.79 -17.10 6.71
CA CYS A 249 18.43 -18.37 7.35
C CYS A 249 19.63 -19.31 7.47
N VAL A 250 20.45 -19.42 6.44
CA VAL A 250 21.60 -20.33 6.42
C VAL A 250 22.72 -19.84 7.35
N LEU A 251 23.05 -18.55 7.30
CA LEU A 251 24.18 -18.00 8.05
C LEU A 251 23.88 -17.79 9.54
N PHE A 252 22.67 -17.33 9.86
CA PHE A 252 22.33 -16.86 11.20
C PHE A 252 21.17 -17.63 11.84
N GLY A 253 20.56 -18.56 11.11
CA GLY A 253 19.42 -19.32 11.61
C GLY A 253 18.17 -18.45 11.78
N VAL A 254 17.41 -18.78 12.82
CA VAL A 254 16.23 -17.99 13.23
C VAL A 254 16.70 -17.01 14.29
N CYS A 255 16.91 -15.76 13.91
CA CYS A 255 17.38 -14.72 14.82
C CYS A 255 16.27 -14.42 15.84
N ILE A 256 16.47 -14.83 17.09
CA ILE A 256 15.66 -14.44 18.25
C ILE A 256 16.21 -13.10 18.75
N GLU A 257 16.32 -12.10 17.89
CA GLU A 257 16.54 -10.75 18.38
C GLU A 257 15.20 -10.29 18.98
N GLU A 258 15.22 -9.73 20.19
CA GLU A 258 14.15 -8.85 20.66
C GLU A 258 14.04 -7.76 19.62
N THR A 259 13.16 -7.94 18.65
CA THR A 259 12.93 -6.95 17.61
C THR A 259 12.52 -5.68 18.34
N LEU A 260 13.43 -4.72 18.38
CA LEU A 260 13.08 -3.31 18.41
C LEU A 260 11.91 -3.18 17.45
N GLU A 261 10.76 -2.81 17.99
CA GLU A 261 9.53 -2.57 17.26
C GLU A 261 9.85 -1.57 16.15
N VAL A 262 10.26 -2.09 14.99
CA VAL A 262 9.95 -1.47 13.73
C VAL A 262 8.48 -1.78 13.60
N GLU A 263 7.66 -0.92 14.21
CA GLU A 263 6.26 -0.80 13.88
C GLU A 263 6.20 -0.82 12.36
N ALA A 264 5.73 -1.94 11.83
CA ALA A 264 5.26 -2.02 10.48
C ALA A 264 4.05 -1.10 10.40
N THR A 265 4.29 0.21 10.32
CA THR A 265 3.31 1.22 9.98
C THR A 265 2.99 1.02 8.51
N THR A 266 2.21 -0.01 8.20
CA THR A 266 1.48 -0.09 6.94
C THR A 266 0.11 -0.77 7.12
N VAL A 267 -0.90 0.11 7.14
CA VAL A 267 -2.17 0.00 6.41
C VAL A 267 -3.23 -0.94 6.98
N GLU A 268 -3.87 -0.50 8.06
CA GLU A 268 -5.23 -0.90 8.47
C GLU A 268 -5.92 0.30 9.16
N ALA A 269 -6.12 1.41 8.42
CA ALA A 269 -7.07 2.46 8.80
C ALA A 269 -7.33 3.38 7.59
N SER A 270 -8.39 3.11 6.84
CA SER A 270 -9.14 4.15 6.14
C SER A 270 -10.48 3.61 5.66
N ASN A 271 -11.52 3.86 6.46
CA ASN A 271 -12.70 4.62 6.05
C ASN A 271 -13.64 4.71 7.25
N ASP A 272 -13.61 5.85 7.94
CA ASP A 272 -14.80 6.61 8.37
C ASP A 272 -14.39 7.68 9.40
N ALA A 273 -14.35 8.94 8.94
CA ALA A 273 -14.67 10.15 9.69
C ALA A 273 -14.44 11.38 8.79
N ALA A 274 -15.37 11.61 7.87
CA ALA A 274 -15.58 12.93 7.29
C ALA A 274 -16.57 13.69 8.17
N VAL A 275 -16.09 14.53 9.11
CA VAL A 275 -16.88 15.64 9.68
C VAL A 275 -15.97 16.85 9.98
N GLN A 276 -16.15 17.88 9.15
CA GLN A 276 -16.11 19.33 9.44
C GLN A 276 -14.92 19.90 10.24
N ALA A 277 -13.98 20.51 9.50
CA ALA A 277 -13.25 21.68 9.96
C ALA A 277 -13.62 22.88 9.07
N THR A 278 -14.00 23.96 9.73
CA THR A 278 -14.53 25.23 9.23
C THR A 278 -13.62 25.91 8.20
N GLY A 279 -14.20 26.32 7.06
CA GLY A 279 -13.50 26.83 5.87
C GLY A 279 -12.94 28.26 5.94
N SER A 280 -11.98 28.55 6.84
CA SER A 280 -11.27 29.84 6.81
C SER A 280 -9.75 29.79 6.73
N ASP A 281 -9.10 28.62 6.67
CA ASP A 281 -7.62 28.54 6.72
C ASP A 281 -6.92 27.91 5.50
N VAL A 282 -7.65 27.37 4.51
CA VAL A 282 -7.00 26.77 3.32
C VAL A 282 -6.56 27.87 2.34
N PRO A 283 -5.27 27.96 1.96
CA PRO A 283 -4.79 28.86 0.90
C PRO A 283 -5.51 28.63 -0.43
N ASP A 284 -5.86 29.70 -1.14
CA ASP A 284 -6.62 29.60 -2.40
C ASP A 284 -5.86 28.86 -3.51
N GLU A 285 -4.53 28.79 -3.43
CA GLU A 285 -3.66 28.03 -4.32
C GLU A 285 -3.87 26.51 -4.20
N PHE A 286 -4.41 26.05 -3.07
CA PHE A 286 -4.68 24.63 -2.79
C PHE A 286 -6.13 24.23 -3.08
N LYS A 287 -7.00 25.21 -3.40
CA LYS A 287 -8.40 24.97 -3.72
C LYS A 287 -8.62 24.74 -5.21
N CYS A 288 -9.47 23.79 -5.54
CA CYS A 288 -9.89 23.55 -6.91
C CYS A 288 -10.74 24.73 -7.38
N PRO A 289 -10.46 25.37 -8.52
CA PRO A 289 -11.27 26.48 -9.02
C PRO A 289 -12.71 26.13 -9.42
N ILE A 290 -13.07 24.83 -9.49
CA ILE A 290 -14.42 24.36 -9.80
C ILE A 290 -15.20 24.06 -8.52
N SER A 291 -14.66 23.22 -7.63
CA SER A 291 -15.35 22.82 -6.40
C SER A 291 -15.13 23.79 -5.23
N LEU A 292 -14.12 24.67 -5.32
CA LEU A 292 -13.65 25.56 -4.25
C LEU A 292 -13.17 24.82 -2.98
N GLU A 293 -12.99 23.50 -3.09
CA GLU A 293 -12.49 22.63 -2.03
C GLU A 293 -11.01 22.32 -2.24
N LEU A 294 -10.33 21.88 -1.18
CA LEU A 294 -8.94 21.43 -1.23
C LEU A 294 -8.74 20.33 -2.30
N MET A 295 -7.76 20.50 -3.19
CA MET A 295 -7.46 19.54 -4.26
C MET A 295 -6.83 18.26 -3.69
N GLN A 296 -7.51 17.12 -3.87
CA GLN A 296 -7.04 15.80 -3.44
C GLN A 296 -6.16 15.14 -4.49
N ASP A 297 -6.45 15.39 -5.78
CA ASP A 297 -5.60 14.97 -6.88
C ASP A 297 -5.46 16.11 -7.91
N PRO A 298 -4.57 17.08 -7.65
CA PRO A 298 -4.38 18.22 -8.54
C PRO A 298 -3.84 17.77 -9.91
N VAL A 299 -4.51 18.16 -10.99
CA VAL A 299 -4.16 17.89 -12.38
C VAL A 299 -4.17 19.18 -13.21
N ILE A 300 -3.23 19.28 -14.14
CA ILE A 300 -3.10 20.37 -15.09
C ILE A 300 -3.80 20.01 -16.40
N ILE A 301 -4.58 20.93 -16.95
CA ILE A 301 -5.14 20.84 -18.30
C ILE A 301 -4.32 21.67 -19.30
N SER A 302 -4.60 21.56 -20.60
CA SER A 302 -3.82 22.22 -21.66
C SER A 302 -3.72 23.75 -21.55
N SER A 303 -4.58 24.40 -20.76
CA SER A 303 -4.49 25.85 -20.46
C SER A 303 -3.47 26.20 -19.38
N GLY A 304 -2.78 25.22 -18.79
CA GLY A 304 -1.83 25.41 -17.69
C GLY A 304 -2.48 25.59 -16.31
N GLN A 305 -3.81 25.61 -16.22
CA GLN A 305 -4.53 25.71 -14.95
C GLN A 305 -4.65 24.35 -14.26
N THR A 306 -4.60 24.36 -12.93
CA THR A 306 -4.70 23.15 -12.11
C THR A 306 -6.08 23.04 -11.45
N TYR A 307 -6.64 21.84 -11.43
CA TYR A 307 -7.93 21.50 -10.85
C TYR A 307 -7.82 20.17 -10.10
N ASP A 308 -8.77 19.87 -9.22
CA ASP A 308 -8.94 18.50 -8.76
C ASP A 308 -9.40 17.60 -9.93
N ARG A 309 -8.78 16.41 -10.07
CA ARG A 309 -9.06 15.47 -11.17
C ARG A 309 -10.55 15.19 -11.31
N VAL A 310 -11.25 14.92 -10.21
CA VAL A 310 -12.66 14.53 -10.26
C VAL A 310 -13.50 15.70 -10.77
N SER A 311 -13.21 16.91 -10.31
CA SER A 311 -13.91 18.12 -10.70
C SER A 311 -13.73 18.46 -12.17
N ILE A 312 -12.50 18.42 -12.70
CA ILE A 312 -12.24 18.74 -14.11
C ILE A 312 -12.67 17.61 -15.06
N GLN A 313 -12.60 16.36 -14.62
CA GLN A 313 -13.07 15.23 -15.44
C GLN A 313 -14.59 15.30 -15.61
N ARG A 314 -15.36 15.59 -14.54
CA ARG A 314 -16.81 15.81 -14.64
C ARG A 314 -17.16 16.96 -15.61
N TRP A 315 -16.37 18.03 -15.59
CA TRP A 315 -16.56 19.17 -16.50
C TRP A 315 -16.38 18.77 -17.97
N ILE A 316 -15.32 18.02 -18.28
CA ILE A 316 -15.01 17.52 -19.62
C ILE A 316 -16.05 16.48 -20.07
N ASP A 317 -16.40 15.53 -19.19
CA ASP A 317 -17.36 14.46 -19.48
C ASP A 317 -18.78 15.00 -19.72
N SER A 318 -19.08 16.21 -19.21
CA SER A 318 -20.34 16.93 -19.49
C SER A 318 -20.34 17.61 -20.87
N GLY A 319 -19.31 17.43 -21.69
CA GLY A 319 -19.22 17.92 -23.07
C GLY A 319 -18.57 19.30 -23.21
N HIS A 320 -18.00 19.88 -22.14
CA HIS A 320 -17.33 21.18 -22.21
C HIS A 320 -15.87 21.06 -22.66
N SER A 321 -15.48 21.84 -23.67
CA SER A 321 -14.12 21.86 -24.22
C SER A 321 -13.35 23.15 -23.89
N THR A 322 -13.70 23.82 -22.79
CA THR A 322 -13.13 25.11 -22.36
C THR A 322 -12.60 25.02 -20.94
N CYS A 323 -11.57 25.80 -20.64
CA CYS A 323 -11.00 25.98 -19.31
C CYS A 323 -12.01 26.71 -18.40
N PRO A 324 -12.46 26.11 -17.28
CA PRO A 324 -13.45 26.71 -16.39
C PRO A 324 -13.06 28.07 -15.81
N LYS A 325 -11.75 28.31 -15.62
CA LYS A 325 -11.23 29.53 -14.94
C LYS A 325 -10.89 30.65 -15.92
N SER A 326 -10.35 30.33 -17.10
CA SER A 326 -9.90 31.33 -18.08
C SER A 326 -10.82 31.48 -19.29
N GLY A 327 -11.81 30.60 -19.47
CA GLY A 327 -12.69 30.58 -20.65
C GLY A 327 -12.01 30.14 -21.95
N GLN A 328 -10.70 29.87 -21.92
CA GLN A 328 -9.92 29.47 -23.10
C GLN A 328 -10.33 28.08 -23.60
N LYS A 329 -10.42 27.90 -24.93
CA LYS A 329 -10.66 26.58 -25.53
C LYS A 329 -9.46 25.67 -25.30
N LEU A 330 -9.71 24.44 -24.83
CA LEU A 330 -8.65 23.46 -24.57
C LEU A 330 -8.11 22.90 -25.90
N ALA A 331 -6.79 22.84 -26.03
CA ALA A 331 -6.12 22.24 -27.19
C ALA A 331 -6.35 20.71 -27.21
N HIS A 332 -6.43 20.10 -26.03
CA HIS A 332 -6.78 18.70 -25.83
C HIS A 332 -7.42 18.51 -24.45
N VAL A 333 -8.19 17.43 -24.28
CA VAL A 333 -8.89 17.09 -23.03
C VAL A 333 -8.04 16.26 -22.06
N ASN A 334 -6.77 15.99 -22.38
CA ASN A 334 -5.88 15.24 -21.50
C ASN A 334 -5.56 16.03 -20.22
N VAL A 335 -5.59 15.32 -19.09
CA VAL A 335 -5.23 15.83 -17.76
C VAL A 335 -3.88 15.25 -17.32
N ILE A 336 -2.96 16.10 -16.88
CA ILE A 336 -1.61 15.71 -16.44
C ILE A 336 -1.53 15.87 -14.92
N PRO A 337 -1.10 14.85 -14.14
CA PRO A 337 -0.96 14.99 -12.69
C PRO A 337 0.03 16.10 -12.29
N ASN A 338 -0.33 16.92 -11.30
CA ASN A 338 0.53 17.94 -10.71
C ASN A 338 1.08 17.46 -9.36
N HIS A 339 2.09 16.59 -9.41
CA HIS A 339 2.68 15.96 -8.21
C HIS A 339 3.35 16.97 -7.26
N ALA A 340 3.84 18.11 -7.78
CA ALA A 340 4.41 19.19 -6.98
C ALA A 340 3.34 19.84 -6.10
N LEU A 341 2.21 20.25 -6.68
CA LEU A 341 1.11 20.83 -5.90
C LEU A 341 0.50 19.81 -4.95
N ARG A 342 0.38 18.53 -5.36
CA ARG A 342 -0.09 17.45 -4.50
C ARG A 342 0.77 17.26 -3.24
N SER A 343 2.08 17.41 -3.39
CA SER A 343 3.03 17.30 -2.27
C SER A 343 2.95 18.51 -1.34
N LEU A 344 2.80 19.72 -1.89
CA LEU A 344 2.59 20.95 -1.11
C LEU A 344 1.29 20.92 -0.32
N ILE A 345 0.19 20.46 -0.94
CA ILE A 345 -1.09 20.30 -0.27
C ILE A 345 -1.00 19.27 0.85
N ARG A 346 -0.33 18.13 0.60
CA ARG A 346 -0.11 17.10 1.63
C ARG A 346 0.68 17.66 2.82
N GLN A 347 1.78 18.38 2.58
CA GLN A 347 2.58 18.97 3.63
C GLN A 347 1.77 20.01 4.43
N TRP A 348 1.03 20.89 3.75
CA TRP A 348 0.16 21.86 4.42
C TRP A 348 -0.90 21.17 5.29
N CYS A 349 -1.46 20.06 4.81
CA CYS A 349 -2.40 19.23 5.55
C CYS A 349 -1.76 18.59 6.79
N GLU A 350 -0.53 18.09 6.69
CA GLU A 350 0.23 17.53 7.82
C GLU A 350 0.53 18.61 8.87
N ASP A 351 0.99 19.80 8.45
CA ASP A 351 1.32 20.91 9.33
C ASP A 351 0.08 21.47 10.06
N HIS A 352 -1.10 21.44 9.41
CA HIS A 352 -2.36 21.96 9.97
C HIS A 352 -3.29 20.85 10.51
N LYS A 353 -2.82 19.60 10.56
CA LYS A 353 -3.59 18.41 10.99
C LYS A 353 -4.91 18.21 10.24
N VAL A 354 -4.97 18.63 8.98
CA VAL A 354 -6.10 18.39 8.09
C VAL A 354 -5.91 17.03 7.42
N PRO A 355 -6.91 16.12 7.44
CA PRO A 355 -6.78 14.83 6.78
C PRO A 355 -6.69 14.98 5.24
N TYR A 356 -5.64 14.42 4.63
CA TYR A 356 -5.40 14.47 3.18
C TYR A 356 -5.64 13.10 2.53
N ASN A 357 -6.76 12.96 1.82
CA ASN A 357 -7.24 11.69 1.27
C ASN A 357 -6.99 11.61 -0.24
N SER A 358 -5.84 11.03 -0.60
CA SER A 358 -5.47 10.74 -1.98
C SER A 358 -6.28 9.55 -2.56
N HIS A 359 -7.57 9.75 -2.86
CA HIS A 359 -8.41 8.74 -3.53
C HIS A 359 -8.54 9.00 -5.04
N ALA A 360 -7.62 8.45 -5.83
CA ALA A 360 -7.84 8.15 -7.24
C ALA A 360 -6.76 7.19 -7.77
N SER A 361 -6.79 5.92 -7.34
CA SER A 361 -6.25 4.82 -8.15
C SER A 361 -7.45 4.02 -8.66
N GLY A 362 -8.09 4.55 -9.70
CA GLY A 362 -9.00 3.76 -10.52
C GLY A 362 -8.15 2.85 -11.41
N ASN A 363 -8.44 1.55 -11.37
CA ASN A 363 -7.87 0.50 -12.21
C ASN A 363 -7.36 0.97 -13.58
N LYS A 364 -6.04 1.17 -13.67
CA LYS A 364 -5.21 0.94 -14.86
C LYS A 364 -3.94 0.22 -14.36
N PRO A 365 -3.35 -0.69 -15.15
CA PRO A 365 -2.31 -1.58 -14.69
C PRO A 365 -1.04 -0.79 -14.40
N THR A 366 -0.91 -0.31 -13.17
CA THR A 366 0.40 -0.27 -12.53
C THR A 366 0.79 -1.74 -12.35
N LEU A 367 1.97 -2.11 -12.83
CA LEU A 367 2.56 -3.42 -12.53
C LEU A 367 2.57 -3.56 -11.00
N SER A 368 1.59 -4.27 -10.44
CA SER A 368 1.66 -4.67 -9.05
C SER A 368 2.92 -5.51 -8.89
N VAL A 369 3.72 -5.24 -7.87
CA VAL A 369 4.90 -6.05 -7.52
C VAL A 369 4.54 -7.54 -7.40
N ASP A 370 3.27 -7.81 -7.02
CA ASP A 370 2.67 -9.14 -6.97
C ASP A 370 2.48 -9.83 -8.34
N ASN A 371 2.42 -9.10 -9.45
CA ASN A 371 2.30 -9.63 -10.82
C ASN A 371 3.64 -9.72 -11.55
N LEU A 372 4.76 -9.34 -10.92
CA LEU A 372 6.09 -9.53 -11.49
C LEU A 372 6.37 -11.04 -11.51
N VAL A 373 6.47 -11.64 -12.70
CA VAL A 373 6.83 -13.06 -12.88
C VAL A 373 8.07 -13.36 -12.02
N SER A 374 7.91 -14.18 -10.99
CA SER A 374 9.05 -14.60 -10.19
C SER A 374 10.00 -15.36 -11.08
N THR A 375 11.27 -14.96 -11.07
CA THR A 375 12.28 -15.76 -11.74
C THR A 375 12.39 -17.11 -11.06
N ARG A 376 12.92 -18.08 -11.79
CA ARG A 376 13.25 -19.38 -11.22
C ARG A 376 14.22 -19.26 -10.05
N ALA A 377 15.24 -18.40 -10.14
CA ALA A 377 16.19 -18.15 -9.05
C ALA A 377 15.48 -17.66 -7.76
N ALA A 378 14.63 -16.63 -7.87
CA ALA A 378 13.89 -16.11 -6.72
C ALA A 378 12.94 -17.16 -6.12
N LEU A 379 12.23 -17.90 -6.98
CA LEU A 379 11.31 -18.95 -6.55
C LEU A 379 12.03 -20.08 -5.79
N GLU A 380 13.15 -20.59 -6.32
CA GLU A 380 13.93 -21.64 -5.68
C GLU A 380 14.57 -21.14 -4.37
N ALA A 381 15.07 -19.89 -4.31
CA ALA A 381 15.54 -19.28 -3.06
C ALA A 381 14.43 -19.22 -1.99
N THR A 382 13.22 -18.84 -2.39
CA THR A 382 12.05 -18.83 -1.50
C THR A 382 11.68 -20.24 -1.04
N LYS A 383 11.75 -21.27 -1.91
CA LYS A 383 11.51 -22.66 -1.52
C LYS A 383 12.51 -23.15 -0.48
N LEU A 384 13.80 -22.86 -0.67
CA LEU A 384 14.85 -23.19 0.29
C LEU A 384 14.60 -22.49 1.64
N THR A 385 14.24 -21.20 1.60
CA THR A 385 13.88 -20.42 2.79
C THR A 385 12.67 -21.03 3.52
N ALA A 386 11.60 -21.35 2.79
CA ALA A 386 10.40 -21.96 3.34
C ALA A 386 10.71 -23.34 3.96
N ALA A 387 11.46 -24.19 3.25
CA ALA A 387 11.85 -25.51 3.75
C ALA A 387 12.68 -25.41 5.05
N PHE A 388 13.64 -24.49 5.11
CA PHE A 388 14.41 -24.23 6.33
C PHE A 388 13.51 -23.81 7.49
N LEU A 389 12.66 -22.80 7.28
CA LEU A 389 11.74 -22.29 8.30
C LEU A 389 10.80 -23.40 8.78
N VAL A 390 10.18 -24.17 7.87
CA VAL A 390 9.29 -25.29 8.26
C VAL A 390 10.04 -26.36 9.04
N GLY A 391 11.28 -26.68 8.68
CA GLY A 391 12.13 -27.60 9.45
C GLY A 391 12.34 -27.11 10.89
N LYS A 392 12.55 -25.80 11.09
CA LYS A 392 12.67 -25.18 12.42
C LYS A 392 11.33 -25.07 13.14
N LEU A 393 10.22 -24.89 12.44
CA LEU A 393 8.87 -24.93 13.02
C LEU A 393 8.55 -26.33 13.57
N ALA A 394 8.93 -27.37 12.82
CA ALA A 394 8.63 -28.76 13.17
C ALA A 394 9.50 -29.30 14.32
N SER A 395 10.77 -28.91 14.38
CA SER A 395 11.77 -29.50 15.30
C SER A 395 12.33 -28.54 16.35
N GLY A 396 12.11 -27.23 16.19
CA GLY A 396 12.66 -26.21 17.08
C GLY A 396 11.97 -26.15 18.45
N PRO A 397 12.65 -25.60 19.47
CA PRO A 397 12.03 -25.31 20.77
C PRO A 397 10.93 -24.24 20.62
N PRO A 398 10.02 -24.10 21.61
CA PRO A 398 8.91 -23.16 21.54
C PRO A 398 9.31 -21.75 21.11
N GLU A 399 10.36 -21.16 21.70
CA GLU A 399 10.82 -19.80 21.34
C GLU A 399 11.21 -19.66 19.86
N VAL A 400 11.84 -20.70 19.28
CA VAL A 400 12.15 -20.73 17.85
C VAL A 400 10.87 -20.87 17.02
N GLN A 401 9.93 -21.72 17.43
CA GLN A 401 8.64 -21.87 16.74
C GLN A 401 7.85 -20.55 16.69
N LYS A 402 7.87 -19.76 17.77
CA LYS A 402 7.23 -18.43 17.81
C LYS A 402 7.83 -17.51 16.74
N GLN A 403 9.17 -17.43 16.69
CA GLN A 403 9.86 -16.58 15.73
C GLN A 403 9.67 -17.08 14.29
N VAL A 404 9.67 -18.39 14.08
CA VAL A 404 9.40 -18.97 12.75
C VAL A 404 7.98 -18.69 12.27
N ALA A 405 6.97 -18.74 13.15
CA ALA A 405 5.60 -18.35 12.79
C ALA A 405 5.53 -16.89 12.31
N TYR A 406 6.29 -16.00 12.96
CA TYR A 406 6.42 -14.60 12.52
C TYR A 406 7.11 -14.47 11.15
N GLU A 407 8.25 -15.15 10.93
CA GLU A 407 8.96 -15.11 9.64
C GLU A 407 8.11 -15.70 8.50
N LEU A 408 7.34 -16.77 8.75
CA LEU A 408 6.40 -17.34 7.79
C LEU A 408 5.23 -16.39 7.48
N ARG A 409 4.71 -15.66 8.49
CA ARG A 409 3.71 -14.59 8.29
C ARG A 409 4.25 -13.53 7.33
N LEU A 410 5.48 -13.06 7.53
CA LEU A 410 6.13 -12.06 6.68
C LEU A 410 6.36 -12.60 5.26
N LEU A 411 6.88 -13.82 5.13
CA LEU A 411 7.15 -14.44 3.83
C LEU A 411 5.85 -14.61 3.02
N ALA A 412 4.75 -15.02 3.67
CA ALA A 412 3.44 -15.18 3.04
C ALA A 412 2.78 -13.84 2.64
N LYS A 413 3.17 -12.71 3.26
CA LYS A 413 2.71 -11.36 2.87
C LYS A 413 3.26 -10.98 1.48
N CYS A 414 4.46 -11.44 1.14
CA CYS A 414 5.21 -11.03 -0.05
C CYS A 414 4.85 -11.82 -1.34
N GLY A 415 3.60 -11.76 -1.78
CA GLY A 415 3.17 -12.28 -3.09
C GLY A 415 2.71 -13.75 -3.12
N THR A 416 2.01 -14.11 -4.21
CA THR A 416 1.33 -15.42 -4.34
C THR A 416 2.30 -16.60 -4.40
N ASP A 417 3.43 -16.46 -5.10
CA ASP A 417 4.41 -17.55 -5.24
C ASP A 417 5.00 -17.98 -3.89
N ASN A 418 5.27 -17.02 -2.99
CA ASN A 418 5.74 -17.33 -1.65
C ASN A 418 4.71 -18.13 -0.85
N ARG A 419 3.43 -17.80 -0.99
CA ARG A 419 2.35 -18.54 -0.33
C ARG A 419 2.29 -19.98 -0.81
N VAL A 420 2.50 -20.22 -2.10
CA VAL A 420 2.57 -21.58 -2.66
C VAL A 420 3.79 -22.32 -2.10
N CYS A 421 4.98 -21.72 -2.15
CA CYS A 421 6.21 -22.34 -1.63
C CYS A 421 6.11 -22.72 -0.13
N ILE A 422 5.50 -21.87 0.69
CA ILE A 422 5.30 -22.14 2.12
C ILE A 422 4.36 -23.34 2.34
N ALA A 423 3.28 -23.41 1.55
CA ALA A 423 2.32 -24.51 1.66
C ALA A 423 2.91 -25.83 1.14
N GLU A 424 3.65 -25.81 0.03
CA GLU A 424 4.37 -26.96 -0.53
C GLU A 424 5.48 -27.47 0.41
N ALA A 425 6.14 -26.57 1.15
CA ALA A 425 7.11 -26.93 2.18
C ALA A 425 6.46 -27.61 3.39
N GLY A 426 5.13 -27.68 3.48
CA GLY A 426 4.41 -28.37 4.56
C GLY A 426 4.23 -27.54 5.83
N ALA A 427 4.21 -26.20 5.74
CA ALA A 427 4.09 -25.33 6.92
C ALA A 427 2.75 -25.49 7.67
N ILE A 428 1.65 -25.71 6.94
CA ILE A 428 0.28 -25.60 7.46
C ILE A 428 0.04 -26.53 8.67
N PRO A 429 0.33 -27.85 8.62
CA PRO A 429 0.12 -28.73 9.76
C PRO A 429 0.88 -28.33 11.03
N PHE A 430 2.00 -27.62 10.92
CA PHE A 430 2.77 -27.13 12.07
C PHE A 430 2.31 -25.76 12.58
N LEU A 431 1.68 -24.93 11.73
CA LEU A 431 1.04 -23.68 12.14
C LEU A 431 -0.28 -23.91 12.88
N VAL A 432 -1.02 -24.96 12.53
CA VAL A 432 -2.35 -25.24 13.11
C VAL A 432 -2.32 -25.41 14.65
N PRO A 433 -1.40 -26.19 15.25
CA PRO A 433 -1.29 -26.28 16.71
C PRO A 433 -1.01 -24.95 17.40
N LEU A 434 -0.29 -24.04 16.75
CA LEU A 434 0.05 -22.72 17.31
C LEU A 434 -1.16 -21.79 17.45
N LEU A 435 -2.26 -22.07 16.74
CA LEU A 435 -3.54 -21.37 16.93
C LEU A 435 -4.10 -21.57 18.35
N SER A 436 -3.71 -22.64 19.04
CA SER A 436 -4.11 -22.90 20.43
C SER A 436 -3.10 -22.39 21.46
N SER A 437 -2.09 -21.61 21.03
CA SER A 437 -1.09 -21.04 21.93
C SER A 437 -1.73 -20.07 22.93
N ARG A 438 -1.22 -20.08 24.18
CA ARG A 438 -1.57 -19.09 25.21
C ARG A 438 -0.78 -17.79 25.07
N ASP A 439 0.28 -17.81 24.28
CA ASP A 439 1.04 -16.61 23.94
C ASP A 439 0.32 -15.85 22.82
N ALA A 440 -0.14 -14.64 23.14
CA ALA A 440 -0.98 -13.83 22.24
C ALA A 440 -0.27 -13.54 20.91
N LYS A 441 1.02 -13.19 20.94
CA LYS A 441 1.81 -12.89 19.74
C LYS A 441 1.96 -14.12 18.85
N THR A 442 2.19 -15.29 19.44
CA THR A 442 2.30 -16.56 18.71
C THR A 442 0.98 -16.94 18.04
N GLN A 443 -0.13 -16.86 18.77
CA GLN A 443 -1.46 -17.15 18.21
C GLN A 443 -1.78 -16.20 17.05
N GLU A 444 -1.52 -14.90 17.22
CA GLU A 444 -1.74 -13.88 16.20
C GLU A 444 -0.87 -14.13 14.95
N ASN A 445 0.42 -14.42 15.15
CA ASN A 445 1.32 -14.74 14.04
C ASN A 445 0.87 -15.99 13.28
N ALA A 446 0.44 -17.03 13.99
CA ALA A 446 -0.06 -18.26 13.39
C ALA A 446 -1.36 -18.04 12.58
N ILE A 447 -2.36 -17.34 13.14
CA ILE A 447 -3.62 -17.08 12.43
C ILE A 447 -3.40 -16.14 11.24
N THR A 448 -2.52 -15.15 11.37
CA THR A 448 -2.22 -14.23 10.26
C THR A 448 -1.43 -14.91 9.15
N ALA A 449 -0.50 -15.82 9.49
CA ALA A 449 0.16 -16.67 8.48
C ALA A 449 -0.87 -17.53 7.73
N ILE A 450 -1.79 -18.19 8.44
CA ILE A 450 -2.84 -19.02 7.82
C ILE A 450 -3.79 -18.15 6.98
N LEU A 451 -4.15 -16.95 7.43
CA LEU A 451 -4.92 -15.98 6.64
C LEU A 451 -4.20 -15.67 5.33
N ASN A 452 -2.94 -15.25 5.38
CA ASN A 452 -2.15 -14.91 4.20
C ASN A 452 -2.06 -16.09 3.22
N LEU A 453 -1.84 -17.30 3.74
CA LEU A 453 -1.82 -18.53 2.94
C LEU A 453 -3.19 -18.82 2.31
N SER A 454 -4.29 -18.57 3.03
CA SER A 454 -5.65 -18.84 2.55
C SER A 454 -6.03 -17.99 1.34
N ILE A 455 -5.43 -16.81 1.15
CA ILE A 455 -5.73 -15.93 0.01
C ILE A 455 -5.40 -16.65 -1.32
N CYS A 456 -4.42 -17.55 -1.34
CA CYS A 456 -4.11 -18.37 -2.51
C CYS A 456 -5.08 -19.56 -2.64
N ASP A 457 -5.77 -19.70 -3.78
CA ASP A 457 -6.74 -20.77 -4.01
C ASP A 457 -6.14 -22.18 -3.92
N ALA A 458 -4.92 -22.36 -4.43
CA ALA A 458 -4.21 -23.64 -4.36
C ALA A 458 -3.99 -24.13 -2.91
N ASN A 459 -3.87 -23.19 -1.96
CA ASN A 459 -3.58 -23.49 -0.56
C ASN A 459 -4.83 -23.81 0.25
N LYS A 460 -6.02 -23.34 -0.16
CA LYS A 460 -7.26 -23.51 0.63
C LYS A 460 -7.56 -24.98 0.93
N LYS A 461 -7.33 -25.88 -0.04
CA LYS A 461 -7.47 -27.33 0.16
C LYS A 461 -6.51 -27.88 1.20
N LEU A 462 -5.26 -27.43 1.20
CA LEU A 462 -4.25 -27.86 2.17
C LEU A 462 -4.61 -27.40 3.59
N ILE A 463 -5.12 -26.17 3.75
CA ILE A 463 -5.58 -25.63 5.04
C ILE A 463 -6.72 -26.48 5.62
N VAL A 464 -7.74 -26.76 4.80
CA VAL A 464 -8.90 -27.55 5.25
C VAL A 464 -8.49 -29.00 5.54
N SER A 465 -7.66 -29.60 4.69
CA SER A 465 -7.18 -30.99 4.86
C SER A 465 -6.28 -31.17 6.09
N ALA A 466 -5.60 -30.11 6.53
CA ALA A 466 -4.82 -30.10 7.76
C ALA A 466 -5.67 -29.97 9.04
N GLY A 467 -7.01 -29.94 8.92
CA GLY A 467 -7.90 -29.84 10.08
C GLY A 467 -7.94 -28.44 10.72
N ALA A 468 -7.56 -27.39 9.99
CA ALA A 468 -7.43 -26.04 10.54
C ALA A 468 -8.77 -25.39 10.94
N VAL A 469 -9.91 -25.88 10.43
CA VAL A 469 -11.22 -25.23 10.63
C VAL A 469 -11.61 -25.10 12.10
N ASP A 470 -11.48 -26.18 12.90
CA ASP A 470 -11.86 -26.15 14.32
C ASP A 470 -10.93 -25.22 15.14
N PRO A 471 -9.59 -25.27 14.98
CA PRO A 471 -8.68 -24.31 15.60
C PRO A 471 -8.93 -22.86 15.19
N ILE A 472 -9.24 -22.57 13.91
CA ILE A 472 -9.61 -21.22 13.46
C ILE A 472 -10.88 -20.74 14.17
N LEU A 473 -11.89 -21.61 14.31
CA LEU A 473 -13.13 -21.28 15.02
C LEU A 473 -12.89 -21.03 16.51
N ALA A 474 -11.96 -21.76 17.14
CA ALA A 474 -11.56 -21.50 18.52
C ALA A 474 -10.92 -20.11 18.67
N VAL A 475 -10.05 -19.71 17.73
CA VAL A 475 -9.46 -18.36 17.71
C VAL A 475 -10.52 -17.28 17.47
N LEU A 476 -11.50 -17.51 16.58
CA LEU A 476 -12.60 -16.57 16.36
C LEU A 476 -13.41 -16.34 17.66
N LYS A 477 -13.67 -17.41 18.41
CA LYS A 477 -14.50 -17.38 19.62
C LYS A 477 -13.78 -16.75 20.81
N SER A 478 -12.53 -17.14 21.05
CA SER A 478 -11.80 -16.82 22.28
C SER A 478 -10.32 -16.51 22.03
N GLY A 479 -9.99 -15.94 20.89
CA GLY A 479 -8.63 -15.48 20.57
C GLY A 479 -8.13 -14.44 21.58
N SER A 480 -6.82 -14.43 21.83
CA SER A 480 -6.17 -13.58 22.83
C SER A 480 -6.23 -12.09 22.50
N THR A 481 -6.32 -11.74 21.21
CA THR A 481 -6.43 -10.36 20.73
C THR A 481 -7.64 -10.19 19.82
N VAL A 482 -8.16 -8.96 19.73
CA VAL A 482 -9.23 -8.62 18.76
C VAL A 482 -8.73 -8.89 17.34
N GLU A 483 -7.50 -8.49 17.01
CA GLU A 483 -6.86 -8.77 15.71
C GLU A 483 -6.84 -10.27 15.39
N SER A 484 -6.54 -11.14 16.36
CA SER A 484 -6.58 -12.60 16.14
C SER A 484 -7.98 -13.09 15.77
N ARG A 485 -9.03 -12.58 16.44
CA ARG A 485 -10.42 -12.93 16.14
C ARG A 485 -10.84 -12.44 14.75
N GLU A 486 -10.43 -11.22 14.39
CA GLU A 486 -10.69 -10.63 13.07
C GLU A 486 -9.97 -11.39 11.96
N ASN A 487 -8.70 -11.73 12.14
CA ASN A 487 -7.93 -12.54 11.20
C ASN A 487 -8.51 -13.95 11.05
N ALA A 488 -9.10 -14.52 12.12
CA ALA A 488 -9.84 -15.77 12.04
C ALA A 488 -11.13 -15.62 11.19
N ALA A 489 -11.88 -14.54 11.36
CA ALA A 489 -13.05 -14.26 10.53
C ALA A 489 -12.67 -14.05 9.06
N ALA A 490 -11.60 -13.30 8.78
CA ALA A 490 -11.05 -13.10 7.45
C ALA A 490 -10.61 -14.42 6.80
N THR A 491 -10.02 -15.32 7.59
CA THR A 491 -9.62 -16.66 7.12
C THR A 491 -10.85 -17.49 6.74
N LEU A 492 -11.89 -17.48 7.56
CA LEU A 492 -13.15 -18.18 7.25
C LEU A 492 -13.85 -17.55 6.05
N PHE A 493 -13.86 -16.22 5.93
CA PHE A 493 -14.33 -15.52 4.74
C PHE A 493 -13.61 -16.04 3.49
N SER A 494 -12.27 -16.04 3.48
CA SER A 494 -11.45 -16.53 2.37
C SER A 494 -11.75 -18.00 2.00
N LEU A 495 -11.85 -18.89 3.00
CA LEU A 495 -12.16 -20.30 2.76
C LEU A 495 -13.60 -20.51 2.27
N SER A 496 -14.56 -19.73 2.79
CA SER A 496 -15.99 -19.85 2.47
C SER A 496 -16.36 -19.47 1.04
N VAL A 497 -15.42 -18.97 0.23
CA VAL A 497 -15.66 -18.75 -1.21
C VAL A 497 -15.91 -20.09 -1.93
N VAL A 498 -15.26 -21.16 -1.48
CA VAL A 498 -15.37 -22.52 -2.06
C VAL A 498 -16.64 -23.22 -1.56
N ASP A 499 -17.45 -23.74 -2.47
CA ASP A 499 -18.76 -24.34 -2.16
C ASP A 499 -18.69 -25.51 -1.16
N GLU A 500 -17.72 -26.41 -1.33
CA GLU A 500 -17.52 -27.56 -0.43
C GLU A 500 -17.24 -27.13 1.01
N TYR A 501 -16.46 -26.06 1.18
CA TYR A 501 -16.07 -25.57 2.51
C TYR A 501 -17.21 -24.83 3.21
N LYS A 502 -18.20 -24.30 2.48
CA LYS A 502 -19.42 -23.70 3.08
C LYS A 502 -20.21 -24.74 3.89
N VAL A 503 -20.28 -25.97 3.40
CA VAL A 503 -20.97 -27.07 4.07
C VAL A 503 -20.19 -27.50 5.31
N LEU A 504 -18.88 -27.69 5.16
CA LEU A 504 -18.00 -28.08 6.27
C LEU A 504 -18.01 -27.04 7.39
N ILE A 505 -17.71 -25.78 7.07
CA ILE A 505 -17.65 -24.68 8.05
C ILE A 505 -19.03 -24.47 8.67
N GLY A 506 -20.10 -24.41 7.87
CA GLY A 506 -21.46 -24.20 8.37
C GLY A 506 -22.08 -25.36 9.15
N SER A 507 -21.45 -26.55 9.12
CA SER A 507 -21.87 -27.69 9.95
C SER A 507 -21.38 -27.60 11.40
N LYS A 508 -20.39 -26.74 11.68
CA LYS A 508 -19.81 -26.58 13.02
C LYS A 508 -20.73 -25.72 13.88
N SER A 509 -21.03 -26.20 15.08
CA SER A 509 -22.03 -25.59 15.98
C SER A 509 -21.70 -24.14 16.36
N GLU A 510 -20.42 -23.82 16.50
CA GLU A 510 -19.97 -22.52 17.02
C GLU A 510 -19.75 -21.46 15.93
N THR A 511 -19.80 -21.83 14.64
CA THR A 511 -19.45 -20.91 13.54
C THR A 511 -20.33 -19.67 13.52
N PHE A 512 -21.64 -19.86 13.51
CA PHE A 512 -22.55 -18.72 13.38
C PHE A 512 -22.60 -17.89 14.66
N THR A 513 -22.60 -18.53 15.83
CA THR A 513 -22.56 -17.81 17.11
C THR A 513 -21.31 -16.95 17.25
N SER A 514 -20.14 -17.45 16.85
CA SER A 514 -18.89 -16.68 16.96
C SER A 514 -18.78 -15.56 15.93
N LEU A 515 -19.26 -15.77 14.70
CA LEU A 515 -19.32 -14.70 13.69
C LEU A 515 -20.29 -13.58 14.08
N ILE A 516 -21.45 -13.95 14.63
CA ILE A 516 -22.46 -13.00 15.14
C ILE A 516 -21.92 -12.24 16.36
N ALA A 517 -21.19 -12.92 17.27
CA ALA A 517 -20.54 -12.26 18.39
C ALA A 517 -19.50 -11.23 17.90
N LEU A 518 -18.67 -11.57 16.91
CA LEU A 518 -17.70 -10.63 16.34
C LEU A 518 -18.38 -9.45 15.63
N LEU A 519 -19.52 -9.65 14.96
CA LEU A 519 -20.31 -8.56 14.40
C LEU A 519 -20.83 -7.57 15.44
N ARG A 520 -21.21 -8.08 16.62
CA ARG A 520 -21.72 -7.26 17.72
C ARG A 520 -20.60 -6.55 18.48
N GLU A 521 -19.51 -7.26 18.77
CA GLU A 521 -18.44 -6.80 19.67
C GLU A 521 -17.24 -6.20 18.94
N GLY A 522 -17.12 -6.43 17.62
CA GLY A 522 -15.97 -6.02 16.83
C GLY A 522 -15.77 -4.51 16.87
N SER A 523 -14.59 -4.08 17.31
CA SER A 523 -14.26 -2.65 17.41
C SER A 523 -13.81 -2.07 16.07
N SER A 524 -13.32 -2.89 15.14
CA SER A 524 -12.91 -2.42 13.81
C SER A 524 -14.00 -2.65 12.76
N ALA A 525 -14.14 -1.69 11.85
CA ALA A 525 -15.02 -1.84 10.69
C ALA A 525 -14.60 -3.04 9.83
N ARG A 526 -13.29 -3.28 9.66
CA ARG A 526 -12.78 -4.46 8.92
C ARG A 526 -13.28 -5.76 9.53
N GLY A 527 -13.07 -5.96 10.84
CA GLY A 527 -13.47 -7.19 11.54
C GLY A 527 -14.96 -7.47 11.39
N LYS A 528 -15.80 -6.44 11.54
CA LYS A 528 -17.24 -6.55 11.29
C LYS A 528 -17.55 -6.93 9.84
N ARG A 529 -16.88 -6.31 8.86
CA ARG A 529 -17.09 -6.60 7.43
C ARG A 529 -16.65 -8.00 7.03
N ASP A 530 -15.51 -8.46 7.53
CA ASP A 530 -15.04 -9.84 7.28
C ASP A 530 -16.03 -10.85 7.88
N ALA A 531 -16.55 -10.59 9.08
CA ALA A 531 -17.58 -11.43 9.69
C ALA A 531 -18.90 -11.42 8.90
N ALA A 532 -19.38 -10.25 8.45
CA ALA A 532 -20.57 -10.12 7.61
C ALA A 532 -20.41 -10.86 6.28
N THR A 533 -19.24 -10.73 5.65
CA THR A 533 -18.94 -11.35 4.35
C THR A 533 -18.78 -12.87 4.48
N ALA A 534 -18.15 -13.35 5.55
CA ALA A 534 -18.13 -14.77 5.88
C ALA A 534 -19.56 -15.32 6.06
N LEU A 535 -20.42 -14.64 6.83
CA LEU A 535 -21.81 -15.02 6.98
C LEU A 535 -22.57 -15.00 5.65
N PHE A 536 -22.34 -13.99 4.81
CA PHE A 536 -22.94 -13.91 3.47
C PHE A 536 -22.58 -15.14 2.64
N ASN A 537 -21.28 -15.45 2.51
CA ASN A 537 -20.79 -16.59 1.74
C ASN A 537 -21.35 -17.92 2.26
N LEU A 538 -21.38 -18.10 3.58
CA LEU A 538 -21.95 -19.29 4.22
C LEU A 538 -23.46 -19.40 4.01
N ALA A 539 -24.19 -18.27 4.00
CA ALA A 539 -25.63 -18.20 3.78
C ALA A 539 -26.06 -18.48 2.33
N VAL A 540 -25.14 -18.37 1.36
CA VAL A 540 -25.40 -18.79 -0.04
C VAL A 540 -25.81 -20.26 -0.07
N TYR A 541 -25.18 -21.10 0.76
CA TYR A 541 -25.60 -22.49 0.93
C TYR A 541 -26.90 -22.56 1.75
N HIS A 542 -27.98 -23.01 1.12
CA HIS A 542 -29.32 -23.04 1.73
C HIS A 542 -29.38 -23.80 3.07
N GLY A 543 -28.62 -24.90 3.21
CA GLY A 543 -28.61 -25.69 4.45
C GLY A 543 -28.05 -24.95 5.68
N ASN A 544 -27.35 -23.82 5.49
CA ASN A 544 -26.84 -23.01 6.57
C ASN A 544 -27.82 -21.93 7.05
N LYS A 545 -28.80 -21.53 6.23
CA LYS A 545 -29.72 -20.41 6.55
C LYS A 545 -30.44 -20.62 7.86
N GLY A 546 -31.01 -21.81 8.07
CA GLY A 546 -31.70 -22.15 9.33
C GLY A 546 -30.79 -22.04 10.56
N ARG A 547 -29.53 -22.47 10.44
CA ARG A 547 -28.55 -22.38 11.54
C ARG A 547 -28.14 -20.94 11.83
N ILE A 548 -27.96 -20.12 10.79
CA ILE A 548 -27.68 -18.68 10.92
C ILE A 548 -28.83 -17.97 11.63
N ILE A 549 -30.08 -18.28 11.26
CA ILE A 549 -31.28 -17.71 11.89
C ILE A 549 -31.40 -18.16 13.34
N ALA A 550 -31.22 -19.45 13.62
CA ALA A 550 -31.26 -20.01 14.98
C ALA A 550 -30.18 -19.43 15.90
N ALA A 551 -29.03 -19.04 15.35
CA ALA A 551 -27.96 -18.36 16.09
C ALA A 551 -28.27 -16.88 16.41
N GLY A 552 -29.44 -16.35 16.01
CA GLY A 552 -29.87 -14.99 16.34
C GLY A 552 -29.33 -13.91 15.40
N ALA A 553 -28.98 -14.26 14.15
CA ALA A 553 -28.43 -13.29 13.20
C ALA A 553 -29.43 -12.19 12.83
N VAL A 554 -30.71 -12.52 12.64
CA VAL A 554 -31.70 -11.59 12.06
C VAL A 554 -31.91 -10.33 12.92
N PRO A 555 -32.14 -10.40 14.25
CA PRO A 555 -32.25 -9.21 15.08
C PRO A 555 -31.00 -8.32 15.04
N LEU A 556 -29.80 -8.92 15.14
CA LEU A 556 -28.55 -8.17 15.11
C LEU A 556 -28.33 -7.48 13.76
N LEU A 557 -28.57 -8.18 12.65
CA LEU A 557 -28.41 -7.60 11.32
C LEU A 557 -29.37 -6.44 11.06
N VAL A 558 -30.56 -6.44 11.68
CA VAL A 558 -31.52 -5.32 11.61
C VAL A 558 -31.04 -4.13 12.43
N GLU A 559 -30.45 -4.36 13.61
CA GLU A 559 -29.80 -3.32 14.42
C GLU A 559 -28.65 -2.65 13.66
N LEU A 560 -27.83 -3.44 12.95
CA LEU A 560 -26.70 -2.93 12.16
C LEU A 560 -27.12 -2.09 10.93
N LEU A 561 -28.41 -2.06 10.55
CA LEU A 561 -28.90 -1.20 9.46
C LEU A 561 -28.91 0.29 9.80
N THR A 562 -28.63 0.64 11.06
CA THR A 562 -28.52 2.02 11.53
C THR A 562 -27.07 2.47 11.79
N GLU A 563 -26.09 1.61 11.54
CA GLU A 563 -24.66 1.96 11.60
C GLU A 563 -24.19 2.64 10.29
N ASP A 564 -22.87 2.75 10.10
CA ASP A 564 -22.25 3.33 8.91
C ASP A 564 -22.67 2.61 7.61
N ALA A 565 -22.57 3.34 6.49
CA ALA A 565 -23.13 2.91 5.20
C ALA A 565 -22.55 1.58 4.69
N ASP A 566 -21.27 1.33 4.95
CA ASP A 566 -20.58 0.14 4.47
C ASP A 566 -21.01 -1.13 5.24
N ILE A 567 -21.11 -1.04 6.57
CA ILE A 567 -21.60 -2.14 7.43
C ILE A 567 -23.07 -2.41 7.12
N THR A 568 -23.86 -1.35 6.92
CA THR A 568 -25.27 -1.43 6.55
C THR A 568 -25.47 -2.25 5.27
N ASP A 569 -24.69 -1.98 4.22
CA ASP A 569 -24.81 -2.68 2.94
C ASP A 569 -24.46 -4.18 3.03
N ASP A 570 -23.47 -4.52 3.85
CA ASP A 570 -23.02 -5.91 4.05
C ASP A 570 -24.03 -6.67 4.94
N ALA A 571 -24.52 -6.06 6.03
CA ALA A 571 -25.59 -6.64 6.85
C ALA A 571 -26.88 -6.88 6.06
N LEU A 572 -27.27 -5.91 5.23
CA LEU A 572 -28.46 -5.99 4.40
C LEU A 572 -28.35 -7.04 3.29
N ALA A 573 -27.14 -7.28 2.77
CA ALA A 573 -26.89 -8.36 1.82
C ALA A 573 -27.13 -9.75 2.46
N VAL A 574 -26.70 -9.95 3.72
CA VAL A 574 -26.99 -11.17 4.48
C VAL A 574 -28.50 -11.31 4.72
N LEU A 575 -29.18 -10.24 5.16
CA LEU A 575 -30.64 -10.26 5.35
C LEU A 575 -31.40 -10.62 4.07
N ALA A 576 -30.97 -10.11 2.91
CA ALA A 576 -31.58 -10.45 1.62
C ALA A 576 -31.44 -11.94 1.28
N LEU A 577 -30.32 -12.58 1.65
CA LEU A 577 -30.16 -14.03 1.50
C LEU A 577 -31.05 -14.80 2.48
N LEU A 578 -31.14 -14.39 3.74
CA LEU A 578 -31.97 -15.07 4.75
C LEU A 578 -33.47 -14.93 4.42
N ALA A 579 -33.90 -13.78 3.92
CA ALA A 579 -35.28 -13.52 3.47
C ALA A 579 -35.73 -14.39 2.29
N SER A 580 -34.84 -15.14 1.66
CA SER A 580 -35.21 -16.15 0.65
C SER A 580 -35.69 -17.48 1.25
N SER A 581 -35.71 -17.61 2.58
CA SER A 581 -36.23 -18.78 3.33
C SER A 581 -37.45 -18.40 4.16
N SER A 582 -38.36 -19.36 4.37
CA SER A 582 -39.55 -19.19 5.22
C SER A 582 -39.19 -18.77 6.65
N GLU A 583 -38.18 -19.41 7.23
CA GLU A 583 -37.68 -19.16 8.57
C GLU A 583 -37.11 -17.75 8.70
N GLY A 584 -36.38 -17.28 7.67
CA GLY A 584 -35.82 -15.93 7.65
C GLY A 584 -36.90 -14.86 7.52
N LEU A 585 -37.94 -15.12 6.73
CA LEU A 585 -39.10 -14.23 6.62
C LEU A 585 -39.86 -14.13 7.94
N LEU A 586 -40.12 -15.27 8.60
CA LEU A 586 -40.75 -15.30 9.92
C LEU A 586 -39.93 -14.53 10.96
N ALA A 587 -38.61 -14.73 10.99
CA ALA A 587 -37.73 -14.00 11.89
C ALA A 587 -37.75 -12.48 11.61
N LEU A 588 -37.81 -12.06 10.35
CA LEU A 588 -37.85 -10.65 9.94
C LEU A 588 -39.19 -9.97 10.26
N SER A 589 -40.31 -10.68 10.23
CA SER A 589 -41.62 -10.10 10.53
C SER A 589 -41.75 -9.58 11.96
N GLY A 590 -40.89 -10.05 12.89
CA GLY A 590 -40.90 -9.65 14.31
C GLY A 590 -39.94 -8.54 14.72
N THR A 591 -39.06 -8.05 13.83
CA THR A 591 -37.93 -7.15 14.21
C THR A 591 -38.17 -5.66 13.95
N GLY A 592 -39.32 -5.28 13.40
CA GLY A 592 -39.58 -3.87 13.05
C GLY A 592 -38.70 -3.35 11.90
N ALA A 593 -38.14 -4.22 11.06
CA ALA A 593 -37.21 -3.84 9.98
C ALA A 593 -37.85 -2.98 8.87
N ILE A 594 -39.18 -3.01 8.70
CA ILE A 594 -39.87 -2.42 7.55
C ILE A 594 -39.61 -0.89 7.39
N PRO A 595 -39.74 -0.04 8.41
CA PRO A 595 -39.43 1.39 8.28
C PRO A 595 -37.96 1.65 7.93
N LEU A 596 -37.02 0.89 8.50
CA LEU A 596 -35.59 1.01 8.22
C LEU A 596 -35.30 0.68 6.74
N LEU A 597 -35.86 -0.42 6.23
CA LEU A 597 -35.73 -0.83 4.83
C LEU A 597 -36.31 0.20 3.86
N VAL A 598 -37.42 0.86 4.21
CA VAL A 598 -37.97 1.96 3.40
C VAL A 598 -37.06 3.21 3.45
N GLY A 599 -36.44 3.49 4.60
CA GLY A 599 -35.42 4.53 4.72
C GLY A 599 -34.23 4.29 3.80
N LEU A 600 -33.67 3.08 3.83
CA LEU A 600 -32.55 2.66 2.98
C LEU A 600 -32.90 2.58 1.49
N LEU A 601 -34.14 2.18 1.16
CA LEU A 601 -34.66 2.29 -0.21
C LEU A 601 -34.61 3.74 -0.74
N ARG A 602 -34.83 4.73 0.13
CA ARG A 602 -34.84 6.14 -0.26
C ARG A 602 -33.44 6.74 -0.32
N MET A 603 -32.67 6.56 0.75
CA MET A 603 -31.40 7.28 0.99
C MET A 603 -30.15 6.40 0.94
N GLY A 604 -30.28 5.08 0.85
CA GLY A 604 -29.14 4.16 0.87
C GLY A 604 -28.33 4.16 -0.44
N SER A 605 -27.23 3.40 -0.44
CA SER A 605 -26.40 3.18 -1.62
C SER A 605 -27.18 2.46 -2.74
N SER A 606 -26.61 2.37 -3.94
CA SER A 606 -27.22 1.56 -5.02
C SER A 606 -27.44 0.09 -4.61
N LYS A 607 -26.47 -0.50 -3.88
CA LYS A 607 -26.54 -1.86 -3.34
C LYS A 607 -27.58 -1.94 -2.22
N GLY A 608 -27.59 -0.97 -1.31
CA GLY A 608 -28.55 -0.85 -0.21
C GLY A 608 -30.00 -0.74 -0.70
N LYS A 609 -30.26 0.08 -1.72
CA LYS A 609 -31.58 0.21 -2.35
C LYS A 609 -32.04 -1.10 -2.98
N GLU A 610 -31.15 -1.77 -3.71
CA GLU A 610 -31.47 -3.05 -4.35
C GLU A 610 -31.78 -4.15 -3.33
N ASN A 611 -30.96 -4.29 -2.29
CA ASN A 611 -31.15 -5.31 -1.27
C ASN A 611 -32.36 -5.01 -0.38
N SER A 612 -32.61 -3.74 -0.02
CA SER A 612 -33.81 -3.32 0.72
C SER A 612 -35.08 -3.69 -0.04
N THR A 613 -35.11 -3.37 -1.34
CA THR A 613 -36.23 -3.74 -2.21
C THR A 613 -36.41 -5.26 -2.28
N ALA A 614 -35.33 -6.03 -2.29
CA ALA A 614 -35.38 -7.49 -2.33
C ALA A 614 -36.01 -8.07 -1.07
N VAL A 615 -35.60 -7.59 0.11
CA VAL A 615 -36.17 -8.01 1.40
C VAL A 615 -37.65 -7.64 1.48
N LEU A 616 -38.00 -6.39 1.16
CA LEU A 616 -39.39 -5.93 1.17
C LEU A 616 -40.28 -6.74 0.20
N LEU A 617 -39.77 -7.03 -1.00
CA LEU A 617 -40.48 -7.85 -1.97
C LEU A 617 -40.70 -9.29 -1.46
N ALA A 618 -39.69 -9.88 -0.82
CA ALA A 618 -39.80 -11.22 -0.25
C ALA A 618 -40.83 -11.26 0.90
N LEU A 619 -40.81 -10.26 1.78
CA LEU A 619 -41.79 -10.08 2.85
C LEU A 619 -43.22 -9.95 2.31
N CYS A 620 -43.46 -9.13 1.28
CA CYS A 620 -44.80 -9.02 0.67
C CYS A 620 -45.25 -10.31 -0.02
N ARG A 621 -44.33 -11.05 -0.64
CA ARG A 621 -44.65 -12.32 -1.31
C ARG A 621 -44.99 -13.46 -0.35
N SER A 622 -44.58 -13.36 0.91
CA SER A 622 -44.94 -14.34 1.95
C SER A 622 -46.45 -14.40 2.24
N GLY A 623 -47.24 -13.49 1.67
CA GLY A 623 -48.71 -13.52 1.75
C GLY A 623 -49.30 -12.78 2.95
N SER A 624 -48.50 -11.97 3.65
CA SER A 624 -48.94 -11.21 4.81
C SER A 624 -49.50 -9.84 4.41
N ASP A 625 -50.83 -9.71 4.35
CA ASP A 625 -51.51 -8.43 4.07
C ASP A 625 -51.13 -7.34 5.09
N THR A 626 -50.72 -7.72 6.30
CA THR A 626 -50.28 -6.77 7.33
C THR A 626 -49.00 -6.03 6.91
N ILE A 627 -48.04 -6.71 6.28
CA ILE A 627 -46.79 -6.12 5.78
C ILE A 627 -47.08 -5.16 4.62
N VAL A 628 -47.95 -5.57 3.69
CA VAL A 628 -48.39 -4.75 2.56
C VAL A 628 -49.05 -3.47 3.08
N ASN A 629 -49.96 -3.59 4.05
CA ASN A 629 -50.63 -2.45 4.67
C ASN A 629 -49.66 -1.54 5.46
N GLN A 630 -48.65 -2.10 6.13
CA GLN A 630 -47.61 -1.32 6.78
C GLN A 630 -46.79 -0.50 5.78
N LEU A 631 -46.43 -1.09 4.64
CA LEU A 631 -45.72 -0.38 3.57
C LEU A 631 -46.54 0.75 2.95
N LEU A 632 -47.84 0.54 2.74
CA LEU A 632 -48.76 1.56 2.23
C LEU A 632 -48.96 2.73 3.21
N LYS A 633 -48.88 2.49 4.53
CA LYS A 633 -48.94 3.55 5.55
C LYS A 633 -47.71 4.46 5.53
N ILE A 634 -46.57 3.99 5.03
CA ILE A 634 -45.36 4.79 4.91
C ILE A 634 -45.42 5.57 3.59
N SER A 635 -45.77 6.85 3.67
CA SER A 635 -45.98 7.73 2.50
C SER A 635 -44.78 7.80 1.53
N ALA A 636 -43.57 7.56 2.03
CA ALA A 636 -42.34 7.55 1.25
C ALA A 636 -42.15 6.29 0.38
N THR A 637 -42.87 5.19 0.64
CA THR A 637 -42.64 3.89 -0.02
C THR A 637 -42.85 3.96 -1.54
N VAL A 638 -44.03 4.40 -1.97
CA VAL A 638 -44.41 4.42 -3.41
C VAL A 638 -43.53 5.40 -4.20
N PRO A 639 -43.30 6.65 -3.76
CA PRO A 639 -42.37 7.56 -4.44
C PRO A 639 -40.95 7.00 -4.56
N ALA A 640 -40.42 6.35 -3.51
CA ALA A 640 -39.07 5.78 -3.54
C ALA A 640 -38.96 4.62 -4.54
N LEU A 641 -40.00 3.79 -4.68
CA LEU A 641 -40.03 2.72 -5.69
C LEU A 641 -40.09 3.26 -7.12
N TYR A 642 -40.87 4.33 -7.37
CA TYR A 642 -40.87 4.98 -8.69
C TYR A 642 -39.51 5.61 -9.02
N ASN A 643 -38.88 6.28 -8.05
CA ASN A 643 -37.52 6.78 -8.21
C ASN A 643 -36.55 5.63 -8.53
N LEU A 644 -36.63 4.50 -7.84
CA LEU A 644 -35.77 3.36 -8.11
C LEU A 644 -35.99 2.75 -9.52
N ILE A 645 -37.20 2.82 -10.07
CA ILE A 645 -37.48 2.41 -11.46
C ILE A 645 -36.79 3.33 -12.47
N THR A 646 -36.70 4.63 -12.19
CA THR A 646 -36.09 5.59 -13.12
C THR A 646 -34.56 5.50 -13.08
N VAL A 647 -33.97 5.56 -11.88
CA VAL A 647 -32.50 5.70 -11.71
C VAL A 647 -31.77 4.43 -11.25
N GLY A 648 -32.47 3.35 -10.88
CA GLY A 648 -31.87 2.14 -10.31
C GLY A 648 -31.19 1.19 -11.31
N THR A 649 -30.48 0.18 -10.79
CA THR A 649 -29.90 -0.92 -11.60
C THR A 649 -31.00 -1.75 -12.28
N PRO A 650 -30.71 -2.48 -13.38
CA PRO A 650 -31.72 -3.35 -14.02
C PRO A 650 -32.36 -4.36 -13.07
N ARG A 651 -31.62 -4.84 -12.06
CA ARG A 651 -32.13 -5.75 -11.03
C ARG A 651 -33.00 -5.02 -10.01
N ALA A 652 -32.59 -3.83 -9.57
CA ALA A 652 -33.39 -2.97 -8.71
C ALA A 652 -34.72 -2.56 -9.37
N LYS A 653 -34.70 -2.14 -10.64
CA LYS A 653 -35.90 -1.78 -11.43
C LYS A 653 -36.90 -2.93 -11.46
N ARG A 654 -36.47 -4.15 -11.82
CA ARG A 654 -37.35 -5.34 -11.87
C ARG A 654 -37.97 -5.69 -10.52
N LYS A 655 -37.19 -5.60 -9.43
CA LYS A 655 -37.68 -5.84 -8.06
C LYS A 655 -38.68 -4.76 -7.64
N ALA A 656 -38.38 -3.49 -7.90
CA ALA A 656 -39.26 -2.35 -7.59
C ALA A 656 -40.60 -2.43 -8.34
N SER A 657 -40.57 -2.72 -9.65
CA SER A 657 -41.81 -2.93 -10.43
C SER A 657 -42.63 -4.11 -9.94
N SER A 658 -41.98 -5.15 -9.41
CA SER A 658 -42.70 -6.30 -8.83
C SER A 658 -43.34 -5.95 -7.50
N LEU A 659 -42.64 -5.18 -6.65
CA LEU A 659 -43.18 -4.72 -5.38
C LEU A 659 -44.35 -3.75 -5.57
N LEU A 660 -44.23 -2.77 -6.47
CA LEU A 660 -45.32 -1.85 -6.82
C LEU A 660 -46.58 -2.56 -7.33
N ARG A 661 -46.42 -3.62 -8.14
CA ARG A 661 -47.57 -4.43 -8.60
C ARG A 661 -48.31 -5.08 -7.43
N ILE A 662 -47.60 -5.54 -6.40
CA ILE A 662 -48.23 -6.12 -5.20
C ILE A 662 -48.96 -5.03 -4.42
N LEU A 663 -48.32 -3.88 -4.19
CA LEU A 663 -48.90 -2.75 -3.47
C LEU A 663 -50.19 -2.24 -4.14
N HIS A 664 -50.17 -1.98 -5.45
CA HIS A 664 -51.35 -1.51 -6.19
C HIS A 664 -52.49 -2.54 -6.25
N ARG A 665 -52.18 -3.84 -6.28
CA ARG A 665 -53.21 -4.90 -6.25
C ARG A 665 -53.97 -4.86 -4.91
N SER A 666 -53.26 -4.63 -3.82
CA SER A 666 -53.85 -4.51 -2.49
C SER A 666 -54.68 -3.23 -2.34
N GLU A 667 -54.19 -2.08 -2.80
CA GLU A 667 -54.96 -0.82 -2.80
C GLU A 667 -56.27 -0.93 -3.58
N ARG A 668 -56.24 -1.56 -4.77
CA ARG A 668 -57.45 -1.80 -5.58
C ARG A 668 -58.44 -2.73 -4.87
N SER A 669 -57.94 -3.78 -4.21
CA SER A 669 -58.76 -4.72 -3.45
C SER A 669 -59.42 -4.06 -2.24
N PHE A 670 -58.71 -3.17 -1.55
CA PHE A 670 -59.23 -2.35 -0.45
C PHE A 670 -60.31 -1.35 -0.93
N SER A 671 -60.08 -0.69 -2.06
CA SER A 671 -61.03 0.24 -2.67
C SER A 671 -62.32 -0.45 -3.11
N THR A 672 -62.25 -1.67 -3.66
CA THR A 672 -63.42 -2.49 -4.01
C THR A 672 -64.15 -3.07 -2.79
N ALA A 673 -63.45 -3.34 -1.69
CA ALA A 673 -64.08 -3.81 -0.44
C ALA A 673 -64.86 -2.69 0.26
N LEU A 674 -64.33 -1.46 0.28
CA LEU A 674 -65.01 -0.28 0.85
C LEU A 674 -66.26 0.12 0.06
N SER A 675 -66.26 -0.03 -1.27
CA SER A 675 -67.45 0.21 -2.11
C SER A 675 -68.51 -0.91 -2.00
N GLY A 676 -68.11 -2.13 -1.64
CA GLY A 676 -69.01 -3.25 -1.35
C GLY A 676 -69.67 -3.18 0.04
N VAL A 677 -68.99 -2.64 1.05
CA VAL A 677 -69.57 -2.47 2.42
C VAL A 677 -70.61 -1.34 2.45
N THR A 678 -70.42 -0.28 1.66
CA THR A 678 -71.43 0.80 1.53
C THR A 678 -72.70 0.34 0.82
N THR A 679 -72.66 -0.73 0.03
CA THR A 679 -73.84 -1.28 -0.65
C THR A 679 -74.63 -2.28 0.21
N VAL A 680 -74.03 -2.86 1.26
CA VAL A 680 -74.73 -3.79 2.18
C VAL A 680 -75.43 -3.04 3.33
N GLN A 681 -74.94 -1.87 3.76
CA GLN A 681 -75.63 -1.04 4.78
C GLN A 681 -76.82 -0.24 4.23
N LEU A 682 -77.09 -0.27 2.93
CA LEU A 682 -78.29 0.31 2.30
C LEU A 682 -79.38 -0.73 1.99
N ARG A 683 -79.23 -1.97 2.46
CA ARG A 683 -80.26 -3.02 2.41
C ARG A 683 -80.45 -3.63 3.80
N HIS A 684 -80.89 -2.83 4.77
CA HIS A 684 -81.66 -3.30 5.92
C HIS A 684 -82.61 -2.21 6.40
#